data_AF-A0A919E5Y2-F1
#
_entry.id   AF-A0A919E5Y2-F1
#
_cell.length_a   1.000
_cell.length_b   1.000
_cell.length_c   1.000
_cell.angle_alpha   90.00
_cell.angle_beta   90.00
_cell.angle_gamma   90.00
#
_symmetry.space_group_name_H-M   'P 1'
#
loop_
_entity.id
_entity.type
_entity.pdbx_description
1 polymer ?
#
loop_
_entity_poly.entity_id
_entity_poly.type
_entity_poly.pdbx_seq_one_letter_code
_entity_poly.pdbx_strand_id
1 'polypeptide(L)'
;MIDMKKFKSMLLVCASAAALAACGGDSSTEIASPGNQGPNPGTGDGGNGGGNGGGGTVDTCPTGTSEVALGSGKACEIAGEILSDLTLTSENTYLLSGKVVVGGDVGADGSAGGAQATLTIESGTTVAGKDNTSYLVVSRGSKLIANGSSSAPIVMTSAADIERGSSAATDALSEGYTSEWGGLVVNGRATINGCDTGICEAAGEADSGNYGGDDDNDSSGTLRYLQVKYAGNPITSEDELNGIAFQGVGAGTTLDYIHVHNGADDGVEFFGGTAEIKHLIVTGADDDSLDWTKGWRGKAQHVLIMQNDNQSASDRGFEGDNNGSANDATPRAQPMISNVTLIGGNSVGDTGMVLRAGTGAKIWNAVVSGFRDDCLDIDDASTYAARDTADGITIESTLLGCESPTDNGSEDGDLRAWFEGQNNNVIGTTSLSGFFNGLEESKVVATDPSTIDSFFDSVNYIGAVKSSDASDNWTLGWSYGINPTPTCPDNTTDNGDGSCTLSGVYTGAMRLRAGLDYKLSGKVVIGEDLGPDAANPIAGAVSGSLTVDAGVKVMGENNTSFLVISRGSKIITNGRADAPVVFTSSNDATANLDTDTSLWGGLVINGRATINGCDTGICEAAGEADSGNYGGNDDDDDSGQLLYTVVKYAGNPITSEDELNGIAFQGVGRGTEVDYIQVHNGADDGVEFFGGTVNAKHVVVTGADDDSIDWTKGWRGMVQYAVVVQNANQSASDRGFEGDNNGSANDAAPRAQPIFSNVTLVGAEDGAGGDTGMVLRAGTGAKIMNLTAANWRDDCLDIDDASTYAARDTAEGITMTSVYLACTNNFDDGSEDGDLEAWFLGQANNSVGVSTLAAPNGGSRAYINGANETAVSVTNPAAVNSFFDSVNYIGAVKNSAGNWLQGWTVWIND
;
A
#
# COMPACT_ATOMS: atom_id res chain seq x y z
N MET A 1 22.41 46.97 67.19
CA MET A 1 21.14 46.68 66.49
C MET A 1 21.47 46.59 65.01
N ILE A 2 21.94 45.39 64.64
CA ILE A 2 21.31 44.46 63.67
C ILE A 2 21.34 45.07 62.27
N ASP A 3 22.25 44.60 61.41
CA ASP A 3 21.75 43.95 60.20
C ASP A 3 22.71 42.99 59.47
N MET A 4 22.12 41.86 59.09
CA MET A 4 22.42 40.86 58.06
C MET A 4 23.88 40.64 57.59
N LYS A 5 24.63 39.83 58.35
CA LYS A 5 25.66 38.93 57.81
C LYS A 5 25.13 37.50 57.84
N LYS A 6 24.56 37.02 56.74
CA LYS A 6 24.46 35.60 56.31
C LYS A 6 23.57 35.48 55.08
N PHE A 7 24.08 35.91 53.93
CA PHE A 7 23.71 35.43 52.59
C PHE A 7 24.87 35.80 51.66
N LYS A 8 26.01 35.15 51.89
CA LYS A 8 27.21 35.19 51.04
C LYS A 8 27.63 33.74 50.85
N SER A 9 27.21 33.16 49.73
CA SER A 9 27.87 32.10 48.96
C SER A 9 26.92 31.68 47.84
N MET A 10 27.43 31.61 46.61
CA MET A 10 26.75 31.35 45.33
C MET A 10 26.02 32.52 44.68
N LEU A 11 26.79 33.48 44.15
CA LEU A 11 26.55 34.04 42.81
C LEU A 11 27.84 34.77 42.37
N LEU A 12 28.77 34.05 41.76
CA LEU A 12 29.97 34.66 41.15
C LEU A 12 30.61 33.75 40.10
N VAL A 13 29.95 33.55 38.96
CA VAL A 13 30.56 33.40 37.63
C VAL A 13 29.54 33.98 36.65
N CYS A 14 30.01 34.80 35.71
CA CYS A 14 29.33 35.43 34.55
C CYS A 14 29.43 36.96 34.55
N ALA A 15 30.63 37.45 34.25
CA ALA A 15 30.85 38.77 33.65
C ALA A 15 32.31 38.89 33.19
N SER A 16 32.62 38.35 32.01
CA SER A 16 33.79 38.80 31.26
C SER A 16 33.53 38.64 29.76
N ALA A 17 33.78 39.74 29.04
CA ALA A 17 33.82 39.92 27.58
C ALA A 17 32.55 40.46 26.91
N ALA A 18 32.35 41.77 27.05
CA ALA A 18 31.83 42.60 25.96
C ALA A 18 33.01 43.39 25.36
N ALA A 19 33.00 43.54 24.03
CA ALA A 19 33.92 44.26 23.15
C ALA A 19 35.14 43.47 22.59
N LEU A 20 34.86 42.65 21.57
CA LEU A 20 35.65 42.64 20.35
C LEU A 20 34.66 42.62 19.17
N ALA A 21 34.39 43.80 18.61
CA ALA A 21 33.61 43.98 17.39
C ALA A 21 34.54 44.40 16.26
N ALA A 22 34.27 43.85 15.07
CA ALA A 22 34.74 44.24 13.74
C ALA A 22 36.21 43.92 13.37
N CYS A 23 36.40 42.81 12.63
CA CYS A 23 37.02 42.77 11.30
C CYS A 23 37.13 41.34 10.74
N GLY A 24 36.39 41.06 9.65
CA GLY A 24 36.84 40.25 8.51
C GLY A 24 36.63 38.73 8.54
N GLY A 25 35.67 38.25 7.76
CA GLY A 25 35.48 36.82 7.44
C GLY A 25 34.08 36.53 6.94
N ASP A 26 33.85 36.83 5.67
CA ASP A 26 32.71 36.43 4.85
C ASP A 26 32.74 34.90 4.67
N SER A 27 31.72 34.17 5.11
CA SER A 27 31.50 32.76 4.76
C SER A 27 30.01 32.44 4.77
N SER A 28 29.50 32.25 3.57
CA SER A 28 28.20 31.76 3.15
C SER A 28 27.89 30.32 3.62
N THR A 29 27.93 30.04 4.92
CA THR A 29 27.62 28.70 5.46
C THR A 29 26.10 28.47 5.54
N GLU A 30 25.48 28.36 4.37
CA GLU A 30 24.16 27.77 4.11
C GLU A 30 24.33 26.54 3.19
N ILE A 31 25.52 25.96 3.29
CA ILE A 31 26.12 24.92 2.46
C ILE A 31 26.66 23.87 3.46
N ALA A 32 25.86 23.60 4.48
CA ALA A 32 26.16 22.65 5.54
C ALA A 32 24.79 22.34 6.11
N SER A 33 24.16 21.27 5.62
CA SER A 33 23.15 20.59 6.42
C SER A 33 23.90 20.02 7.63
N PRO A 34 23.67 20.49 8.87
CA PRO A 34 24.26 19.85 10.03
C PRO A 34 23.46 18.58 10.35
N GLY A 35 23.40 17.65 9.40
CA GLY A 35 22.80 16.33 9.54
C GLY A 35 23.49 15.56 10.66
N ASN A 36 22.71 14.74 11.37
CA ASN A 36 23.17 14.08 12.59
C ASN A 36 23.77 12.71 12.27
N GLN A 37 24.94 12.69 11.62
CA GLN A 37 25.63 11.50 11.10
C GLN A 37 25.55 10.23 11.98
N GLY A 38 25.12 9.13 11.36
CA GLY A 38 25.18 7.79 11.95
C GLY A 38 26.62 7.30 12.08
N PRO A 39 26.95 6.44 13.07
CA PRO A 39 28.26 5.81 13.11
C PRO A 39 28.42 4.91 11.88
N ASN A 40 29.36 5.24 10.98
CA ASN A 40 29.80 4.35 9.91
C ASN A 40 29.98 2.93 10.50
N PRO A 41 29.21 1.91 10.07
CA PRO A 41 29.28 0.58 10.68
C PRO A 41 30.63 -0.14 10.46
N GLY A 42 31.57 0.54 9.81
CA GLY A 42 32.93 0.10 9.56
C GLY A 42 32.99 -0.64 8.25
N THR A 43 34.15 -0.54 7.59
CA THR A 43 34.56 -1.51 6.58
C THR A 43 34.49 -2.88 7.25
N GLY A 44 33.50 -3.70 6.92
CA GLY A 44 33.31 -5.00 7.55
C GLY A 44 34.63 -5.78 7.58
N ASP A 45 35.08 -6.14 8.78
CA ASP A 45 36.27 -6.96 8.95
C ASP A 45 36.00 -8.28 8.22
N GLY A 46 36.84 -8.63 7.25
CA GLY A 46 36.64 -9.74 6.30
C GLY A 46 36.34 -11.07 6.98
N GLY A 47 35.06 -11.29 7.27
CA GLY A 47 34.51 -12.54 7.79
C GLY A 47 34.55 -13.57 6.69
N ASN A 48 35.24 -14.68 6.98
CA ASN A 48 35.60 -15.76 6.08
C ASN A 48 34.38 -16.50 5.47
N GLY A 49 33.68 -15.85 4.53
CA GLY A 49 32.72 -16.43 3.60
C GLY A 49 33.40 -16.69 2.26
N GLY A 50 33.65 -17.96 1.94
CA GLY A 50 34.28 -18.33 0.68
C GLY A 50 33.33 -18.13 -0.51
N GLY A 51 33.72 -17.29 -1.46
CA GLY A 51 33.04 -17.18 -2.76
C GLY A 51 33.61 -16.08 -3.66
N ASN A 52 34.40 -16.48 -4.65
CA ASN A 52 34.80 -15.80 -5.90
C ASN A 52 34.40 -14.31 -6.12
N GLY A 53 35.41 -13.48 -6.41
CA GLY A 53 35.40 -12.78 -7.70
C GLY A 53 34.97 -11.30 -7.75
N GLY A 54 35.24 -10.45 -6.76
CA GLY A 54 34.98 -9.02 -6.88
C GLY A 54 35.92 -8.37 -7.91
N GLY A 55 35.39 -7.85 -9.02
CA GLY A 55 36.13 -7.15 -10.08
C GLY A 55 35.75 -7.61 -11.49
N GLY A 56 35.47 -6.66 -12.39
CA GLY A 56 35.06 -6.94 -13.77
C GLY A 56 36.17 -7.50 -14.66
N THR A 57 35.80 -8.02 -15.83
CA THR A 57 36.73 -8.23 -16.94
C THR A 57 37.02 -6.89 -17.60
N VAL A 58 38.28 -6.52 -17.75
CA VAL A 58 38.70 -5.35 -18.54
C VAL A 58 39.28 -5.84 -19.85
N ASP A 59 38.82 -5.30 -20.98
CA ASP A 59 39.46 -5.52 -22.28
C ASP A 59 40.62 -4.54 -22.47
N THR A 60 40.43 -3.48 -23.25
CA THR A 60 41.40 -2.40 -23.40
C THR A 60 40.80 -1.12 -22.84
N CYS A 61 41.41 -0.59 -21.78
CA CYS A 61 41.00 0.68 -21.20
C CYS A 61 41.03 1.81 -22.23
N PRO A 62 39.97 2.65 -22.32
CA PRO A 62 39.90 3.73 -23.30
C PRO A 62 41.02 4.75 -23.10
N THR A 63 41.31 5.49 -24.17
CA THR A 63 42.33 6.54 -24.13
C THR A 63 41.98 7.56 -23.05
N GLY A 64 42.94 7.88 -22.18
CA GLY A 64 42.74 8.77 -21.03
C GLY A 64 42.54 8.03 -19.70
N THR A 65 42.45 6.70 -19.72
CA THR A 65 42.33 5.86 -18.52
C THR A 65 43.50 4.87 -18.41
N SER A 66 43.72 4.30 -17.22
CA SER A 66 44.75 3.27 -16.99
C SER A 66 44.21 2.04 -16.28
N GLU A 67 44.64 0.85 -16.72
CA GLU A 67 44.26 -0.40 -16.05
C GLU A 67 44.83 -0.47 -14.62
N VAL A 68 43.97 -0.76 -13.65
CA VAL A 68 44.30 -0.98 -12.24
C VAL A 68 43.64 -2.25 -11.70
N ALA A 69 44.12 -2.75 -10.56
CA ALA A 69 43.49 -3.87 -9.86
C ALA A 69 42.28 -3.38 -9.05
N LEU A 70 41.22 -4.20 -9.00
CA LEU A 70 40.03 -3.99 -8.18
C LEU A 70 39.56 -5.35 -7.68
N GLY A 71 39.66 -5.60 -6.38
CA GLY A 71 39.51 -6.94 -5.80
C GLY A 71 40.37 -8.00 -6.51
N SER A 72 39.70 -9.03 -7.03
CA SER A 72 40.29 -10.12 -7.83
C SER A 72 40.31 -9.84 -9.35
N GLY A 73 39.64 -8.78 -9.80
CA GLY A 73 39.54 -8.36 -11.20
C GLY A 73 40.34 -7.09 -11.50
N LYS A 74 39.88 -6.35 -12.52
CA LYS A 74 40.53 -5.13 -13.00
C LYS A 74 39.50 -4.02 -13.23
N ALA A 75 39.97 -2.77 -13.28
CA ALA A 75 39.18 -1.61 -13.67
C ALA A 75 40.02 -0.61 -14.50
N CYS A 76 39.35 0.32 -15.18
CA CYS A 76 39.97 1.46 -15.85
C CYS A 76 39.88 2.69 -14.95
N GLU A 77 41.02 3.10 -14.40
CA GLU A 77 41.12 4.26 -13.51
C GLU A 77 40.98 5.57 -14.29
N ILE A 78 40.16 6.46 -13.74
CA ILE A 78 39.90 7.83 -14.21
C ILE A 78 40.28 8.79 -13.08
N ALA A 79 41.05 9.83 -13.40
CA ALA A 79 41.49 10.83 -12.42
C ALA A 79 41.59 12.22 -13.06
N GLY A 80 41.38 13.27 -12.26
CA GLY A 80 41.54 14.66 -12.69
C GLY A 80 40.46 15.14 -13.67
N GLU A 81 40.85 16.00 -14.61
CA GLU A 81 39.93 16.66 -15.54
C GLU A 81 39.79 15.92 -16.87
N ILE A 82 38.55 15.73 -17.33
CA ILE A 82 38.18 15.21 -18.65
C ILE A 82 37.83 16.40 -19.55
N LEU A 83 38.83 16.95 -20.25
CA LEU A 83 38.70 18.18 -21.06
C LEU A 83 38.27 17.94 -22.52
N SER A 84 37.91 16.71 -22.86
CA SER A 84 37.40 16.32 -24.18
C SER A 84 36.46 15.13 -24.02
N ASP A 85 35.59 14.92 -25.01
CA ASP A 85 34.61 13.83 -24.96
C ASP A 85 35.25 12.47 -24.64
N LEU A 86 34.62 11.74 -23.72
CA LEU A 86 35.04 10.41 -23.26
C LEU A 86 33.81 9.49 -23.25
N THR A 87 33.99 8.26 -23.74
CA THR A 87 32.96 7.22 -23.68
C THR A 87 33.44 6.08 -22.79
N LEU A 88 32.62 5.75 -21.79
CA LEU A 88 32.77 4.60 -20.91
C LEU A 88 31.87 3.48 -21.43
N THR A 89 32.45 2.35 -21.80
CA THR A 89 31.75 1.24 -22.47
C THR A 89 31.35 0.15 -21.48
N SER A 90 30.36 -0.67 -21.82
CA SER A 90 29.83 -1.71 -20.91
C SER A 90 30.79 -2.89 -20.68
N GLU A 91 31.84 -3.03 -21.49
CA GLU A 91 32.83 -4.10 -21.37
C GLU A 91 33.86 -3.86 -20.26
N ASN A 92 33.87 -2.69 -19.61
CA ASN A 92 34.83 -2.36 -18.56
C ASN A 92 34.13 -1.86 -17.29
N THR A 93 34.76 -2.11 -16.15
CA THR A 93 34.49 -1.38 -14.89
C THR A 93 35.41 -0.16 -14.82
N TYR A 94 34.87 0.99 -14.41
CA TYR A 94 35.64 2.23 -14.27
C TYR A 94 35.81 2.62 -12.82
N LEU A 95 36.97 3.17 -12.47
CA LEU A 95 37.33 3.51 -11.10
C LEU A 95 37.73 4.99 -11.01
N LEU A 96 36.94 5.81 -10.33
CA LEU A 96 37.21 7.22 -10.09
C LEU A 96 38.22 7.35 -8.94
N SER A 97 39.34 8.04 -9.17
CA SER A 97 40.36 8.28 -8.15
C SER A 97 40.38 9.75 -7.74
N GLY A 98 39.86 10.05 -6.55
CA GLY A 98 39.68 11.41 -6.03
C GLY A 98 38.60 12.18 -6.79
N LYS A 99 38.71 13.53 -6.83
CA LYS A 99 37.83 14.38 -7.64
C LYS A 99 38.08 14.17 -9.14
N VAL A 100 37.06 13.71 -9.86
CA VAL A 100 37.06 13.64 -11.33
C VAL A 100 36.09 14.70 -11.87
N VAL A 101 36.56 15.55 -12.78
CA VAL A 101 35.78 16.68 -13.31
C VAL A 101 35.57 16.53 -14.81
N VAL A 102 34.32 16.55 -15.26
CA VAL A 102 33.95 16.57 -16.69
C VAL A 102 33.91 18.00 -17.18
N GLY A 103 34.83 18.31 -18.11
CA GLY A 103 35.06 19.62 -18.70
C GLY A 103 35.52 20.68 -17.69
N GLY A 104 35.45 21.94 -18.11
CA GLY A 104 35.76 23.12 -17.30
C GLY A 104 34.65 24.16 -17.41
N ASP A 105 34.48 24.92 -16.33
CA ASP A 105 33.41 25.91 -16.17
C ASP A 105 33.40 26.98 -17.27
N VAL A 106 32.28 27.07 -17.99
CA VAL A 106 32.04 28.11 -19.02
C VAL A 106 31.34 29.36 -18.47
N GLY A 107 31.21 29.47 -17.15
CA GLY A 107 30.63 30.62 -16.46
C GLY A 107 29.11 30.65 -16.51
N ALA A 108 28.53 31.51 -15.67
CA ALA A 108 27.10 31.67 -15.47
C ALA A 108 26.33 32.02 -16.76
N ASP A 109 26.94 32.81 -17.65
CA ASP A 109 26.37 33.23 -18.95
C ASP A 109 26.87 32.40 -20.14
N GLY A 110 27.66 31.34 -19.89
CA GLY A 110 28.27 30.51 -20.93
C GLY A 110 29.41 31.16 -21.72
N SER A 111 29.92 32.33 -21.30
CA SER A 111 30.93 33.08 -22.05
C SER A 111 32.35 32.93 -21.52
N ALA A 112 32.57 32.17 -20.43
CA ALA A 112 33.91 31.86 -19.96
C ALA A 112 34.61 30.83 -20.87
N GLY A 113 35.93 30.84 -20.87
CA GLY A 113 36.76 30.03 -21.76
C GLY A 113 36.98 28.57 -21.33
N GLY A 114 36.12 28.00 -20.48
CA GLY A 114 36.20 26.62 -20.02
C GLY A 114 36.08 25.60 -21.16
N ALA A 115 36.79 24.49 -21.05
CA ALA A 115 36.72 23.42 -22.06
C ALA A 115 35.48 22.57 -21.83
N GLN A 116 34.49 22.67 -22.71
CA GLN A 116 33.30 21.80 -22.66
C GLN A 116 33.67 20.36 -23.04
N ALA A 117 33.12 19.40 -22.31
CA ALA A 117 33.28 17.98 -22.61
C ALA A 117 31.99 17.20 -22.37
N THR A 118 31.83 16.07 -23.07
CA THR A 118 30.76 15.12 -22.84
C THR A 118 31.32 13.80 -22.31
N LEU A 119 30.90 13.40 -21.11
CA LEU A 119 31.09 12.05 -20.60
C LEU A 119 29.88 11.20 -21.00
N THR A 120 30.09 10.21 -21.85
CA THR A 120 29.06 9.24 -22.24
C THR A 120 29.30 7.92 -21.51
N ILE A 121 28.26 7.37 -20.86
CA ILE A 121 28.31 6.09 -20.17
C ILE A 121 27.29 5.17 -20.83
N GLU A 122 27.75 4.05 -21.37
CA GLU A 122 26.90 3.07 -22.04
C GLU A 122 26.04 2.28 -21.04
N SER A 123 24.91 1.76 -21.51
CA SER A 123 24.01 0.91 -20.72
C SER A 123 24.75 -0.32 -20.18
N GLY A 124 24.56 -0.63 -18.89
CA GLY A 124 25.21 -1.77 -18.23
C GLY A 124 26.63 -1.49 -17.70
N THR A 125 27.17 -0.29 -17.90
CA THR A 125 28.48 0.08 -17.36
C THR A 125 28.44 0.28 -15.84
N THR A 126 29.49 -0.17 -15.16
CA THR A 126 29.74 0.11 -13.75
C THR A 126 30.85 1.14 -13.59
N VAL A 127 30.60 2.20 -12.81
CA VAL A 127 31.57 3.21 -12.39
C VAL A 127 31.65 3.18 -10.86
N ALA A 128 32.85 3.19 -10.31
CA ALA A 128 33.05 3.09 -8.86
C ALA A 128 33.96 4.19 -8.32
N GLY A 129 33.64 4.76 -7.15
CA GLY A 129 34.59 5.52 -6.35
C GLY A 129 35.68 4.60 -5.79
N LYS A 130 36.95 4.97 -5.96
CA LYS A 130 38.09 4.17 -5.48
C LYS A 130 38.14 4.08 -3.95
N ASP A 131 37.78 5.17 -3.30
CA ASP A 131 37.77 5.34 -1.86
C ASP A 131 36.75 6.42 -1.49
N ASN A 132 36.62 6.67 -0.19
CA ASN A 132 35.64 7.60 0.34
C ASN A 132 35.87 9.07 -0.08
N THR A 133 37.05 9.41 -0.62
CA THR A 133 37.36 10.76 -1.14
C THR A 133 37.11 10.92 -2.64
N SER A 134 36.57 9.89 -3.29
CA SER A 134 36.35 9.87 -4.74
C SER A 134 34.94 10.28 -5.12
N TYR A 135 34.79 11.17 -6.10
CA TYR A 135 33.49 11.71 -6.56
C TYR A 135 33.57 12.23 -7.99
N LEU A 136 32.42 12.35 -8.65
CA LEU A 136 32.29 12.81 -10.03
C LEU A 136 31.59 14.17 -10.09
N VAL A 137 32.20 15.13 -10.79
CA VAL A 137 31.66 16.47 -10.99
C VAL A 137 31.46 16.72 -12.48
N VAL A 138 30.29 17.23 -12.87
CA VAL A 138 30.03 17.75 -14.24
C VAL A 138 30.03 19.27 -14.18
N SER A 139 31.01 19.91 -14.81
CA SER A 139 31.12 21.38 -14.82
C SER A 139 30.03 22.04 -15.68
N ARG A 140 29.67 23.29 -15.36
CA ARG A 140 28.76 24.11 -16.20
C ARG A 140 29.19 24.07 -17.67
N GLY A 141 28.21 23.85 -18.55
CA GLY A 141 28.40 23.74 -20.00
C GLY A 141 28.93 22.40 -20.51
N SER A 142 29.27 21.47 -19.61
CA SER A 142 29.63 20.08 -19.94
C SER A 142 28.44 19.15 -19.77
N LYS A 143 28.55 17.91 -20.25
CA LYS A 143 27.42 16.97 -20.29
C LYS A 143 27.78 15.60 -19.74
N LEU A 144 26.82 15.02 -19.02
CA LEU A 144 26.78 13.60 -18.70
C LEU A 144 25.65 12.93 -19.50
N ILE A 145 26.01 11.94 -20.32
CA ILE A 145 25.07 11.13 -21.11
C ILE A 145 25.14 9.70 -20.56
N ALA A 146 24.34 9.42 -19.54
CA ALA A 146 24.18 8.11 -18.93
C ALA A 146 22.82 7.53 -19.33
N ASN A 147 22.80 6.71 -20.38
CA ASN A 147 21.58 6.10 -20.93
C ASN A 147 21.57 4.59 -20.69
N GLY A 148 21.23 4.18 -19.47
CA GLY A 148 20.94 2.80 -19.13
C GLY A 148 19.65 2.29 -19.79
N SER A 149 19.31 1.05 -19.49
CA SER A 149 18.04 0.44 -19.87
C SER A 149 17.46 -0.36 -18.71
N SER A 150 16.18 -0.70 -18.78
CA SER A 150 15.54 -1.46 -17.71
C SER A 150 16.15 -2.84 -17.48
N SER A 151 16.82 -3.42 -18.48
CA SER A 151 17.53 -4.70 -18.39
C SER A 151 19.03 -4.59 -18.17
N ALA A 152 19.59 -3.38 -18.28
CA ALA A 152 21.02 -3.11 -18.13
C ALA A 152 21.20 -1.67 -17.59
N PRO A 153 20.84 -1.42 -16.32
CA PRO A 153 21.04 -0.11 -15.71
C PRO A 153 22.53 0.24 -15.63
N ILE A 154 22.82 1.55 -15.59
CA ILE A 154 24.15 2.04 -15.23
C ILE A 154 24.25 2.02 -13.71
N VAL A 155 25.38 1.57 -13.18
CA VAL A 155 25.62 1.51 -11.73
C VAL A 155 26.81 2.39 -11.37
N MET A 156 26.58 3.42 -10.56
CA MET A 156 27.60 4.19 -9.86
C MET A 156 27.65 3.76 -8.40
N THR A 157 28.80 3.27 -7.94
CA THR A 157 28.95 2.66 -6.61
C THR A 157 30.36 2.91 -6.04
N SER A 158 30.79 2.13 -5.05
CA SER A 158 32.15 2.16 -4.50
C SER A 158 32.96 0.91 -4.86
N ALA A 159 34.28 1.00 -4.72
CA ALA A 159 35.16 -0.16 -4.80
C ALA A 159 34.83 -1.22 -3.73
N ALA A 160 34.42 -0.77 -2.53
CA ALA A 160 34.07 -1.65 -1.42
C ALA A 160 32.83 -2.51 -1.73
N ASP A 161 31.81 -1.93 -2.37
CA ASP A 161 30.63 -2.66 -2.85
C ASP A 161 30.98 -3.75 -3.88
N ILE A 162 31.86 -3.42 -4.84
CA ILE A 162 32.30 -4.38 -5.87
C ILE A 162 33.08 -5.54 -5.24
N GLU A 163 33.93 -5.26 -4.25
CA GLU A 163 34.68 -6.29 -3.52
C GLU A 163 33.78 -7.14 -2.62
N ARG A 164 32.73 -6.53 -2.05
CA ARG A 164 31.68 -7.18 -1.26
C ARG A 164 30.79 -8.08 -2.13
N GLY A 165 30.58 -7.74 -3.39
CA GLY A 165 29.82 -8.55 -4.35
C GLY A 165 28.30 -8.49 -4.15
N SER A 166 27.78 -7.35 -3.68
CA SER A 166 26.34 -7.14 -3.48
C SER A 166 25.58 -7.26 -4.80
N SER A 167 24.36 -7.78 -4.75
CA SER A 167 23.55 -8.03 -5.94
C SER A 167 22.15 -7.45 -5.77
N ALA A 168 21.44 -7.18 -6.88
CA ALA A 168 20.06 -6.71 -6.84
C ALA A 168 19.06 -7.72 -6.23
N ALA A 169 19.48 -8.96 -5.96
CA ALA A 169 18.70 -9.95 -5.23
C ALA A 169 18.79 -9.78 -3.70
N THR A 170 19.70 -8.93 -3.21
CA THR A 170 19.74 -8.52 -1.80
C THR A 170 18.58 -7.58 -1.52
N ASP A 171 17.89 -7.77 -0.39
CA ASP A 171 16.90 -6.81 0.08
C ASP A 171 17.59 -5.48 0.46
N ALA A 172 17.28 -4.41 -0.28
CA ALA A 172 17.91 -3.10 -0.10
C ALA A 172 17.73 -2.58 1.33
N LEU A 173 16.59 -2.86 1.97
CA LEU A 173 16.27 -2.36 3.31
C LEU A 173 16.88 -3.22 4.43
N SER A 174 17.71 -4.22 4.09
CA SER A 174 18.42 -5.06 5.04
C SER A 174 19.91 -4.70 5.20
N GLU A 175 20.40 -3.74 4.40
CA GLU A 175 21.81 -3.36 4.36
C GLU A 175 22.09 -2.09 5.19
N GLY A 176 23.23 -2.05 5.89
CA GLY A 176 23.67 -0.88 6.66
C GLY A 176 24.86 -0.12 6.05
N TYR A 177 25.32 -0.47 4.86
CA TYR A 177 26.48 0.20 4.24
C TYR A 177 26.11 1.59 3.76
N THR A 178 26.98 2.57 3.97
CA THR A 178 26.82 3.97 3.55
C THR A 178 28.20 4.67 3.55
N SER A 179 28.31 5.89 3.04
CA SER A 179 29.53 6.72 3.13
C SER A 179 30.78 6.08 2.47
N GLU A 180 30.60 5.33 1.39
CA GLU A 180 31.72 4.60 0.75
C GLU A 180 32.44 5.45 -0.32
N TRP A 181 31.82 6.52 -0.82
CA TRP A 181 32.36 7.50 -1.78
C TRP A 181 31.53 8.80 -1.76
N GLY A 182 31.99 9.85 -2.45
CA GLY A 182 31.39 11.20 -2.38
C GLY A 182 30.28 11.49 -3.39
N GLY A 183 29.78 10.52 -4.16
CA GLY A 183 28.61 10.73 -5.02
C GLY A 183 28.84 11.51 -6.33
N LEU A 184 27.73 12.04 -6.86
CA LEU A 184 27.65 12.70 -8.17
C LEU A 184 27.17 14.15 -8.02
N VAL A 185 27.94 15.10 -8.57
CA VAL A 185 27.57 16.52 -8.62
C VAL A 185 27.41 16.98 -10.07
N VAL A 186 26.30 17.64 -10.38
CA VAL A 186 26.01 18.17 -11.72
C VAL A 186 25.75 19.68 -11.65
N ASN A 187 26.65 20.47 -12.22
CA ASN A 187 26.56 21.93 -12.21
C ASN A 187 25.94 22.43 -13.53
N GLY A 188 24.82 23.12 -13.43
CA GLY A 188 24.12 23.75 -14.54
C GLY A 188 24.13 25.29 -14.47
N ARG A 189 23.47 25.89 -15.47
CA ARG A 189 23.36 27.34 -15.65
C ARG A 189 21.92 27.86 -15.50
N ALA A 190 21.02 27.10 -14.91
CA ALA A 190 19.68 27.57 -14.60
C ALA A 190 19.70 28.55 -13.41
N THR A 191 18.65 29.35 -13.31
CA THR A 191 18.56 30.40 -12.30
C THR A 191 18.32 29.83 -10.90
N ILE A 192 19.09 30.36 -9.96
CA ILE A 192 19.01 30.12 -8.51
C ILE A 192 18.68 31.44 -7.79
N ASN A 193 18.37 31.38 -6.50
CA ASN A 193 18.20 32.57 -5.66
C ASN A 193 19.42 32.79 -4.72
N GLY A 194 19.39 33.85 -3.90
CA GLY A 194 20.40 34.09 -2.86
C GLY A 194 21.56 35.03 -3.22
N CYS A 195 21.49 35.71 -4.36
CA CYS A 195 22.46 36.74 -4.79
C CYS A 195 21.85 38.15 -4.78
N ASP A 196 22.67 39.15 -4.42
CA ASP A 196 22.23 40.56 -4.33
C ASP A 196 22.17 41.27 -5.70
N THR A 197 23.10 40.96 -6.62
CA THR A 197 23.19 41.60 -7.95
C THR A 197 23.85 40.68 -8.98
N GLY A 198 23.44 40.76 -10.25
CA GLY A 198 24.07 40.05 -11.37
C GLY A 198 23.33 38.76 -11.76
N ILE A 199 23.98 37.92 -12.59
CA ILE A 199 23.54 36.55 -12.82
C ILE A 199 23.88 35.77 -11.55
N CYS A 200 22.89 35.06 -10.99
CA CYS A 200 23.05 34.36 -9.73
C CYS A 200 23.96 33.13 -9.91
N GLU A 201 25.01 33.03 -9.10
CA GLU A 201 25.84 31.84 -9.01
C GLU A 201 26.28 31.61 -7.56
N ALA A 202 26.54 30.35 -7.24
CA ALA A 202 27.05 29.91 -5.94
C ALA A 202 28.19 28.90 -6.15
N ALA A 203 29.04 28.76 -5.14
CA ALA A 203 30.07 27.71 -5.11
C ALA A 203 29.45 26.43 -4.54
N GLY A 204 29.68 25.30 -5.19
CA GLY A 204 29.27 23.99 -4.69
C GLY A 204 30.24 23.44 -3.63
N GLU A 205 29.74 22.50 -2.84
CA GLU A 205 30.46 21.82 -1.76
C GLU A 205 31.68 21.05 -2.24
N ALA A 206 32.65 20.86 -1.33
CA ALA A 206 33.85 20.07 -1.56
C ALA A 206 34.63 20.50 -2.84
N ASP A 207 34.64 21.80 -3.14
CA ASP A 207 35.25 22.36 -4.36
C ASP A 207 34.72 21.69 -5.64
N SER A 208 33.42 21.38 -5.70
CA SER A 208 32.73 20.86 -6.88
C SER A 208 32.54 21.92 -7.98
N GLY A 209 32.89 23.18 -7.71
CA GLY A 209 32.89 24.27 -8.68
C GLY A 209 31.64 25.14 -8.60
N ASN A 210 31.57 26.18 -9.43
CA ASN A 210 30.44 27.10 -9.42
C ASN A 210 29.24 26.54 -10.20
N TYR A 211 28.04 26.87 -9.74
CA TYR A 211 26.77 26.55 -10.38
C TYR A 211 25.85 27.77 -10.43
N GLY A 212 24.75 27.67 -11.17
CA GLY A 212 23.80 28.75 -11.38
C GLY A 212 24.15 29.59 -12.61
N GLY A 213 23.13 30.25 -13.15
CA GLY A 213 23.21 31.07 -14.35
C GLY A 213 21.90 31.77 -14.68
N ASP A 214 21.70 32.13 -15.94
CA ASP A 214 20.49 32.77 -16.45
C ASP A 214 19.74 31.95 -17.52
N ASP A 215 20.07 30.65 -17.67
CA ASP A 215 19.52 29.75 -18.67
C ASP A 215 18.71 28.60 -18.04
N ASP A 216 17.43 28.85 -17.75
CA ASP A 216 16.52 27.82 -17.23
C ASP A 216 16.27 26.66 -18.22
N ASN A 217 16.73 26.75 -19.47
CA ASN A 217 16.69 25.65 -20.45
C ASN A 217 18.06 24.98 -20.66
N ASP A 218 19.04 25.29 -19.80
CA ASP A 218 20.36 24.64 -19.83
C ASP A 218 20.23 23.12 -19.76
N SER A 219 21.15 22.42 -20.42
CA SER A 219 21.13 20.96 -20.53
C SER A 219 22.48 20.39 -20.10
N SER A 220 22.50 19.81 -18.91
CA SER A 220 23.64 19.04 -18.38
C SER A 220 23.67 17.59 -18.90
N GLY A 221 22.69 17.20 -19.73
CA GLY A 221 22.70 15.93 -20.47
C GLY A 221 21.48 15.05 -20.18
N THR A 222 21.71 13.75 -20.03
CA THR A 222 20.66 12.75 -19.81
C THR A 222 21.13 11.72 -18.81
N LEU A 223 20.35 11.51 -17.75
CA LEU A 223 20.53 10.44 -16.77
C LEU A 223 19.28 9.57 -16.84
N ARG A 224 19.43 8.34 -17.33
CA ARG A 224 18.36 7.37 -17.48
C ARG A 224 18.74 5.97 -17.03
N TYR A 225 17.89 5.31 -16.24
CA TYR A 225 18.14 3.98 -15.66
C TYR A 225 19.51 3.93 -14.96
N LEU A 226 19.67 4.82 -13.99
CA LEU A 226 20.90 5.03 -13.23
C LEU A 226 20.67 4.61 -11.78
N GLN A 227 21.57 3.79 -11.25
CA GLN A 227 21.69 3.50 -9.83
C GLN A 227 22.90 4.23 -9.26
N VAL A 228 22.74 4.93 -8.13
CA VAL A 228 23.82 5.51 -7.33
C VAL A 228 23.74 4.90 -5.95
N LYS A 229 24.80 4.20 -5.51
CA LYS A 229 24.79 3.43 -4.26
C LYS A 229 25.87 3.89 -3.30
N TYR A 230 25.56 3.94 -2.00
CA TYR A 230 26.52 4.14 -0.89
C TYR A 230 27.37 5.41 -1.00
N ALA A 231 26.81 6.46 -1.61
CA ALA A 231 27.42 7.79 -1.67
C ALA A 231 27.24 8.53 -0.31
N GLY A 232 27.47 9.84 -0.24
CA GLY A 232 27.29 10.58 1.01
C GLY A 232 28.57 10.96 1.76
N ASN A 233 29.77 10.51 1.34
CA ASN A 233 30.92 10.63 2.24
C ASN A 233 31.36 12.08 2.49
N PRO A 234 31.61 12.47 3.76
CA PRO A 234 32.17 13.77 4.12
C PRO A 234 33.57 13.97 3.53
N ILE A 235 33.75 14.96 2.66
CA ILE A 235 35.05 15.25 2.03
C ILE A 235 35.91 16.12 2.96
N THR A 236 35.27 17.03 3.70
CA THR A 236 35.90 17.80 4.78
C THR A 236 35.04 17.68 6.05
N SER A 237 35.43 18.35 7.13
CA SER A 237 34.59 18.40 8.34
C SER A 237 33.40 19.35 8.23
N GLU A 238 33.30 20.08 7.12
CA GLU A 238 32.30 21.12 6.86
C GLU A 238 31.59 20.92 5.51
N ASP A 239 32.05 19.98 4.67
CA ASP A 239 31.46 19.68 3.35
C ASP A 239 31.14 18.17 3.26
N GLU A 240 29.85 17.85 3.24
CA GLU A 240 29.31 16.52 2.92
C GLU A 240 28.77 16.53 1.49
N LEU A 241 28.69 15.37 0.84
CA LEU A 241 28.24 15.31 -0.56
C LEU A 241 27.13 14.29 -0.69
N ASN A 242 26.02 14.72 -1.26
CA ASN A 242 24.80 13.93 -1.43
C ASN A 242 25.02 12.70 -2.34
N GLY A 243 24.01 11.83 -2.39
CA GLY A 243 23.93 10.80 -3.42
C GLY A 243 24.02 11.41 -4.82
N ILE A 244 23.15 12.36 -5.11
CA ILE A 244 23.25 13.23 -6.29
C ILE A 244 22.89 14.67 -5.93
N ALA A 245 23.81 15.60 -6.21
CA ALA A 245 23.56 17.03 -6.11
C ALA A 245 23.30 17.63 -7.49
N PHE A 246 22.07 18.11 -7.73
CA PHE A 246 21.70 18.85 -8.94
C PHE A 246 21.79 20.36 -8.67
N GLN A 247 22.90 20.95 -9.08
CA GLN A 247 23.22 22.34 -8.77
C GLN A 247 22.89 23.27 -9.94
N GLY A 248 21.80 24.04 -9.83
CA GLY A 248 21.36 24.96 -10.89
C GLY A 248 21.11 24.28 -12.23
N VAL A 249 20.59 23.04 -12.23
CA VAL A 249 20.35 22.26 -13.45
C VAL A 249 19.07 22.72 -14.15
N GLY A 250 19.12 22.88 -15.47
CA GLY A 250 18.02 23.38 -16.28
C GLY A 250 17.08 22.30 -16.83
N ALA A 251 15.89 22.73 -17.26
CA ALA A 251 14.83 21.90 -17.82
C ALA A 251 15.20 21.22 -19.16
N GLY A 252 16.32 21.61 -19.78
CA GLY A 252 16.87 20.92 -20.94
C GLY A 252 17.51 19.56 -20.59
N THR A 253 17.75 19.29 -19.30
CA THR A 253 18.33 18.03 -18.81
C THR A 253 17.24 16.98 -18.63
N THR A 254 17.49 15.76 -19.10
CA THR A 254 16.56 14.64 -18.91
C THR A 254 16.96 13.80 -17.70
N LEU A 255 16.08 13.73 -16.69
CA LEU A 255 16.23 12.89 -15.51
C LEU A 255 15.05 11.90 -15.45
N ASP A 256 15.31 10.60 -15.59
CA ASP A 256 14.25 9.59 -15.66
C ASP A 256 14.77 8.22 -15.18
N TYR A 257 14.06 7.49 -14.33
CA TYR A 257 14.52 6.23 -13.73
C TYR A 257 15.89 6.36 -13.04
N ILE A 258 15.92 7.13 -11.95
CA ILE A 258 17.09 7.28 -11.08
C ILE A 258 16.79 6.61 -9.74
N HIS A 259 17.70 5.77 -9.26
CA HIS A 259 17.64 5.16 -7.95
C HIS A 259 18.88 5.54 -7.15
N VAL A 260 18.70 6.19 -6.01
CA VAL A 260 19.75 6.42 -5.01
C VAL A 260 19.54 5.51 -3.82
N HIS A 261 20.58 4.79 -3.40
CA HIS A 261 20.51 3.81 -2.33
C HIS A 261 21.58 4.04 -1.27
N ASN A 262 21.15 4.11 -0.01
CA ASN A 262 21.95 4.26 1.19
C ASN A 262 23.02 5.37 1.10
N GLY A 263 22.58 6.61 0.85
CA GLY A 263 23.44 7.79 1.01
C GLY A 263 23.69 8.08 2.50
N ALA A 264 24.86 8.59 2.87
CA ALA A 264 25.16 9.02 4.25
C ALA A 264 24.69 10.45 4.57
N ASP A 265 24.18 11.10 3.54
CA ASP A 265 23.66 12.45 3.49
C ASP A 265 22.42 12.35 2.59
N ASP A 266 21.99 13.45 1.97
CA ASP A 266 20.79 13.42 1.16
C ASP A 266 20.84 12.40 0.02
N GLY A 267 19.69 11.78 -0.26
CA GLY A 267 19.55 10.92 -1.43
C GLY A 267 19.74 11.73 -2.72
N VAL A 268 18.89 12.73 -2.91
CA VAL A 268 18.97 13.69 -4.02
C VAL A 268 18.68 15.08 -3.48
N GLU A 269 19.52 16.05 -3.82
CA GLU A 269 19.27 17.46 -3.50
C GLU A 269 19.27 18.34 -4.75
N PHE A 270 18.29 19.24 -4.83
CA PHE A 270 18.23 20.29 -5.84
C PHE A 270 18.64 21.65 -5.27
N PHE A 271 19.79 22.16 -5.70
CA PHE A 271 20.21 23.54 -5.39
C PHE A 271 19.73 24.50 -6.49
N GLY A 272 18.46 24.88 -6.42
CA GLY A 272 17.82 25.76 -7.39
C GLY A 272 17.64 25.13 -8.77
N GLY A 273 17.45 25.96 -9.80
CA GLY A 273 17.23 25.51 -11.17
C GLY A 273 15.80 25.04 -11.48
N THR A 274 15.65 24.35 -12.61
CA THR A 274 14.36 24.00 -13.25
C THR A 274 14.32 22.56 -13.77
N ALA A 275 15.30 21.73 -13.40
CA ALA A 275 15.34 20.33 -13.81
C ALA A 275 14.07 19.57 -13.42
N GLU A 276 13.61 18.69 -14.31
CA GLU A 276 12.42 17.86 -14.10
C GLU A 276 12.82 16.37 -14.05
N ILE A 277 12.30 15.61 -13.09
CA ILE A 277 12.61 14.19 -12.86
C ILE A 277 11.36 13.30 -12.92
N LYS A 278 11.36 12.31 -13.82
CA LYS A 278 10.14 11.55 -14.16
C LYS A 278 9.90 10.27 -13.35
N HIS A 279 10.96 9.61 -12.89
CA HIS A 279 10.87 8.46 -11.98
C HIS A 279 12.07 8.49 -11.04
N LEU A 280 11.81 8.57 -9.73
CA LEU A 280 12.83 8.65 -8.70
C LEU A 280 12.57 7.60 -7.62
N ILE A 281 13.62 6.88 -7.26
CA ILE A 281 13.63 6.00 -6.09
C ILE A 281 14.75 6.49 -5.16
N VAL A 282 14.44 6.66 -3.88
CA VAL A 282 15.45 6.83 -2.83
C VAL A 282 15.20 5.79 -1.76
N THR A 283 16.23 5.04 -1.39
CA THR A 283 16.14 4.06 -0.31
C THR A 283 17.24 4.28 0.73
N GLY A 284 16.85 4.36 2.00
CA GLY A 284 17.75 4.41 3.14
C GLY A 284 18.73 5.59 3.15
N ALA A 285 18.33 6.79 2.75
CA ALA A 285 19.16 7.97 3.01
C ALA A 285 19.33 8.13 4.53
N ASP A 286 20.57 8.32 4.99
CA ASP A 286 20.89 8.52 6.42
C ASP A 286 20.72 10.00 6.84
N ASP A 287 20.26 10.86 5.92
CA ASP A 287 19.70 12.21 6.15
C ASP A 287 18.36 12.34 5.39
N ASP A 288 18.15 13.38 4.56
CA ASP A 288 16.91 13.57 3.82
C ASP A 288 16.88 12.80 2.51
N SER A 289 15.72 12.23 2.17
CA SER A 289 15.65 11.42 0.93
C SER A 289 15.61 12.30 -0.33
N LEU A 290 14.72 13.29 -0.38
CA LEU A 290 14.69 14.31 -1.43
C LEU A 290 14.65 15.69 -0.79
N ASP A 291 15.71 16.46 -0.99
CA ASP A 291 15.84 17.84 -0.53
C ASP A 291 15.85 18.84 -1.71
N TRP A 292 15.44 20.06 -1.44
CA TRP A 292 15.65 21.18 -2.32
C TRP A 292 15.86 22.49 -1.58
N THR A 293 16.69 23.34 -2.16
CA THR A 293 16.96 24.70 -1.68
C THR A 293 17.21 25.65 -2.85
N LYS A 294 17.61 26.89 -2.54
CA LYS A 294 18.00 27.96 -3.47
C LYS A 294 17.02 28.19 -4.62
N GLY A 295 15.73 27.96 -4.36
CA GLY A 295 14.65 28.32 -5.26
C GLY A 295 14.39 27.30 -6.38
N TRP A 296 14.46 25.99 -6.14
CA TRP A 296 14.14 24.98 -7.17
C TRP A 296 12.69 25.10 -7.66
N ARG A 297 12.50 25.13 -8.98
CA ARG A 297 11.19 25.29 -9.64
C ARG A 297 10.90 24.17 -10.66
N GLY A 298 11.51 23.02 -10.43
CA GLY A 298 11.36 21.86 -11.29
C GLY A 298 10.06 21.10 -11.05
N LYS A 299 10.02 19.89 -11.60
CA LYS A 299 8.89 18.97 -11.46
C LYS A 299 9.37 17.57 -11.14
N ALA A 300 8.59 16.82 -10.36
CA ALA A 300 8.85 15.42 -10.08
C ALA A 300 7.57 14.57 -10.22
N GLN A 301 7.65 13.40 -10.86
CA GLN A 301 6.57 12.42 -10.85
C GLN A 301 7.09 11.04 -10.49
N HIS A 302 6.23 10.16 -9.96
CA HIS A 302 6.55 8.77 -9.62
C HIS A 302 7.76 8.68 -8.70
N VAL A 303 7.60 9.22 -7.49
CA VAL A 303 8.66 9.33 -6.48
C VAL A 303 8.40 8.30 -5.38
N LEU A 304 9.28 7.29 -5.28
CA LEU A 304 9.23 6.27 -4.24
C LEU A 304 10.38 6.47 -3.25
N ILE A 305 10.05 6.71 -1.98
CA ILE A 305 11.01 6.86 -0.90
C ILE A 305 10.72 5.83 0.18
N MET A 306 11.75 5.09 0.58
CA MET A 306 11.67 4.10 1.65
C MET A 306 12.88 4.21 2.58
N GLN A 307 12.63 4.58 3.83
CA GLN A 307 13.66 4.63 4.85
C GLN A 307 14.07 3.21 5.30
N ASN A 308 15.29 3.10 5.82
CA ASN A 308 15.91 1.82 6.16
C ASN A 308 16.29 1.81 7.64
N ASP A 309 15.70 0.91 8.44
CA ASP A 309 15.95 0.79 9.88
C ASP A 309 17.42 0.52 10.25
N ASN A 310 18.27 0.15 9.28
CA ASN A 310 19.71 -0.02 9.48
C ASN A 310 20.51 1.29 9.30
N GLN A 311 19.85 2.41 8.99
CA GLN A 311 20.42 3.75 8.80
C GLN A 311 19.95 4.64 9.95
N SER A 312 20.77 4.72 11.00
CA SER A 312 20.37 5.26 12.30
C SER A 312 20.16 6.77 12.34
N ALA A 313 20.62 7.50 11.32
CA ALA A 313 20.50 8.94 11.23
C ALA A 313 19.41 9.40 10.25
N SER A 314 18.77 8.48 9.50
CA SER A 314 17.67 8.79 8.58
C SER A 314 16.72 9.85 9.15
N ASP A 315 16.57 10.99 8.46
CA ASP A 315 15.72 12.11 8.86
C ASP A 315 14.42 12.11 8.04
N ARG A 316 14.32 12.90 6.96
CA ARG A 316 13.01 13.16 6.31
C ARG A 316 12.81 12.40 5.02
N GLY A 317 11.53 12.21 4.69
CA GLY A 317 11.16 11.84 3.33
C GLY A 317 11.45 12.99 2.36
N PHE A 318 10.84 14.14 2.63
CA PHE A 318 11.16 15.41 1.97
C PHE A 318 11.64 16.45 2.97
N GLU A 319 12.70 17.16 2.60
CA GLU A 319 13.00 18.50 3.12
C GLU A 319 12.84 19.51 1.98
N GLY A 320 12.33 20.71 2.30
CA GLY A 320 11.98 21.66 1.26
C GLY A 320 12.15 23.10 1.67
N ASP A 321 13.23 23.71 1.21
CA ASP A 321 13.60 25.09 1.45
C ASP A 321 13.37 25.98 0.23
N ASN A 322 13.04 27.26 0.47
CA ASN A 322 13.32 28.29 -0.53
C ASN A 322 14.75 28.82 -0.39
N ASN A 323 15.10 29.36 0.78
CA ASN A 323 16.44 29.81 1.14
C ASN A 323 16.51 30.08 2.65
N GLY A 324 17.34 29.34 3.40
CA GLY A 324 17.42 29.42 4.87
C GLY A 324 17.80 30.79 5.43
N SER A 325 18.66 31.54 4.73
CA SER A 325 19.08 32.88 5.16
C SER A 325 18.10 33.99 4.74
N ALA A 326 17.25 33.72 3.75
CA ALA A 326 16.40 34.70 3.10
C ALA A 326 15.13 34.04 2.54
N ASN A 327 14.20 33.66 3.41
CA ASN A 327 13.03 32.84 3.09
C ASN A 327 12.12 33.42 1.98
N ASP A 328 12.19 34.73 1.73
CA ASP A 328 11.46 35.42 0.65
C ASP A 328 12.29 35.64 -0.63
N ALA A 329 13.45 35.01 -0.75
CA ALA A 329 14.33 35.14 -1.92
C ALA A 329 13.61 34.71 -3.19
N THR A 330 13.84 35.48 -4.27
CA THR A 330 13.30 35.19 -5.60
C THR A 330 14.42 34.73 -6.53
N PRO A 331 14.17 33.79 -7.46
CA PRO A 331 12.93 33.00 -7.59
C PRO A 331 12.63 32.13 -6.35
N ARG A 332 11.34 32.02 -5.99
CA ARG A 332 10.89 31.17 -4.87
C ARG A 332 10.94 29.70 -5.29
N ALA A 333 11.32 28.80 -4.38
CA ALA A 333 11.19 27.36 -4.58
C ALA A 333 9.71 26.99 -4.67
N GLN A 334 9.31 26.44 -5.81
CA GLN A 334 7.92 26.06 -6.10
C GLN A 334 7.88 24.80 -6.96
N PRO A 335 8.47 23.69 -6.49
CA PRO A 335 8.43 22.45 -7.26
C PRO A 335 7.00 21.93 -7.38
N MET A 336 6.70 21.29 -8.52
CA MET A 336 5.44 20.58 -8.74
C MET A 336 5.70 19.07 -8.71
N ILE A 337 5.11 18.37 -7.74
CA ILE A 337 5.39 16.97 -7.44
C ILE A 337 4.08 16.17 -7.48
N SER A 338 4.06 15.01 -8.14
CA SER A 338 2.88 14.13 -8.15
C SER A 338 3.24 12.65 -8.07
N ASN A 339 2.33 11.82 -7.55
CA ASN A 339 2.50 10.35 -7.45
C ASN A 339 3.69 9.99 -6.57
N VAL A 340 3.54 10.24 -5.28
CA VAL A 340 4.59 10.09 -4.27
C VAL A 340 4.18 9.02 -3.28
N THR A 341 5.08 8.08 -2.98
CA THR A 341 4.94 7.16 -1.84
C THR A 341 6.15 7.34 -0.94
N LEU A 342 5.91 7.80 0.30
CA LEU A 342 6.93 7.95 1.34
C LEU A 342 6.66 6.92 2.45
N ILE A 343 7.66 6.09 2.74
CA ILE A 343 7.59 5.05 3.77
C ILE A 343 8.75 5.27 4.74
N GLY A 344 8.44 5.61 6.00
CA GLY A 344 9.43 5.73 7.07
C GLY A 344 9.93 4.37 7.57
N GLY A 345 10.96 4.39 8.42
CA GLY A 345 11.48 3.20 9.09
C GLY A 345 10.65 2.86 10.32
N ASN A 346 10.63 1.61 10.77
CA ASN A 346 9.93 1.25 12.01
C ASN A 346 10.58 1.87 13.25
N SER A 347 11.82 2.34 13.14
CA SER A 347 12.64 2.85 14.26
C SER A 347 13.46 4.11 13.92
N VAL A 348 13.45 4.55 12.66
CA VAL A 348 14.20 5.69 12.12
C VAL A 348 13.33 6.47 11.14
N GLY A 349 13.75 7.67 10.75
CA GLY A 349 12.97 8.56 9.92
C GLY A 349 11.99 9.37 10.75
N ASP A 350 12.26 10.66 10.89
CA ASP A 350 11.55 11.54 11.81
C ASP A 350 10.24 12.00 11.17
N THR A 351 10.30 12.80 10.10
CA THR A 351 9.12 13.40 9.48
C THR A 351 8.97 13.04 7.99
N GLY A 352 7.74 12.77 7.56
CA GLY A 352 7.43 12.45 6.16
C GLY A 352 7.78 13.58 5.20
N MET A 353 7.20 14.76 5.41
CA MET A 353 7.46 15.95 4.59
C MET A 353 7.65 17.17 5.49
N VAL A 354 8.81 17.82 5.42
CA VAL A 354 9.05 19.12 6.05
C VAL A 354 9.15 20.20 4.99
N LEU A 355 8.28 21.20 5.06
CA LEU A 355 8.23 22.33 4.13
C LEU A 355 8.55 23.62 4.87
N ARG A 356 9.74 24.17 4.66
CA ARG A 356 10.27 25.26 5.49
C ARG A 356 10.97 26.35 4.65
N ALA A 357 11.58 27.31 5.33
CA ALA A 357 12.38 28.39 4.75
C ALA A 357 11.71 29.16 3.60
N GLY A 358 10.37 29.27 3.60
CA GLY A 358 9.58 29.94 2.57
C GLY A 358 9.31 29.14 1.30
N THR A 359 9.45 27.82 1.29
CA THR A 359 9.05 27.01 0.12
C THR A 359 7.56 27.18 -0.24
N GLY A 360 7.23 27.02 -1.52
CA GLY A 360 5.87 27.04 -2.08
C GLY A 360 5.58 25.77 -2.88
N ALA A 361 5.93 24.61 -2.33
CA ALA A 361 5.79 23.32 -2.99
C ALA A 361 4.33 22.97 -3.31
N LYS A 362 4.13 22.30 -4.45
CA LYS A 362 2.81 21.86 -4.90
C LYS A 362 2.82 20.35 -5.11
N ILE A 363 2.06 19.62 -4.31
CA ILE A 363 2.11 18.17 -4.19
C ILE A 363 0.71 17.58 -4.44
N TRP A 364 0.63 16.60 -5.32
CA TRP A 364 -0.60 15.84 -5.62
C TRP A 364 -0.37 14.34 -5.49
N ASN A 365 -1.44 13.58 -5.20
CA ASN A 365 -1.43 12.12 -5.30
C ASN A 365 -0.33 11.47 -4.44
N ALA A 366 -0.26 11.81 -3.16
CA ALA A 366 0.77 11.31 -2.25
C ALA A 366 0.22 10.31 -1.21
N VAL A 367 1.07 9.37 -0.80
CA VAL A 367 0.85 8.49 0.35
C VAL A 367 2.06 8.65 1.27
N VAL A 368 1.84 9.01 2.53
CA VAL A 368 2.89 9.14 3.54
C VAL A 368 2.57 8.21 4.70
N SER A 369 3.51 7.34 5.06
CA SER A 369 3.28 6.27 6.04
C SER A 369 4.54 5.97 6.84
N GLY A 370 4.36 5.56 8.10
CA GLY A 370 5.43 4.91 8.87
C GLY A 370 6.57 5.83 9.34
N PHE A 371 6.43 7.15 9.26
CA PHE A 371 7.38 8.09 9.88
C PHE A 371 7.11 8.19 11.38
N ARG A 372 8.17 8.33 12.17
CA ARG A 372 8.14 8.19 13.63
C ARG A 372 7.48 9.38 14.31
N ASP A 373 7.81 10.58 13.89
CA ASP A 373 7.40 11.79 14.58
C ASP A 373 6.09 12.29 13.96
N ASP A 374 6.08 12.58 12.66
CA ASP A 374 4.87 12.97 11.94
C ASP A 374 4.94 12.78 10.42
N CYS A 375 3.79 12.93 9.75
CA CYS A 375 3.67 12.80 8.31
C CYS A 375 3.92 14.11 7.54
N LEU A 376 3.65 15.26 8.16
CA LEU A 376 3.69 16.57 7.52
C LEU A 376 3.95 17.66 8.55
N ASP A 377 5.00 18.43 8.28
CA ASP A 377 5.37 19.63 8.99
C ASP A 377 5.52 20.81 8.01
N ILE A 378 5.02 21.98 8.40
CA ILE A 378 5.24 23.26 7.70
C ILE A 378 5.95 24.20 8.68
N ASP A 379 7.27 24.15 8.68
CA ASP A 379 8.11 24.88 9.62
C ASP A 379 8.44 26.31 9.12
N ASP A 380 8.93 27.13 10.04
CA ASP A 380 9.09 28.58 9.98
C ASP A 380 7.79 29.37 9.87
N ALA A 381 7.61 30.32 10.79
CA ALA A 381 6.53 31.31 10.76
C ALA A 381 6.35 32.03 9.41
N SER A 382 7.43 32.18 8.62
CA SER A 382 7.37 32.80 7.29
C SER A 382 6.75 31.90 6.22
N THR A 383 7.10 30.60 6.21
CA THR A 383 6.51 29.59 5.33
C THR A 383 5.04 29.43 5.67
N TYR A 384 4.74 29.25 6.96
CA TYR A 384 3.38 29.09 7.42
C TYR A 384 2.50 30.29 7.05
N ALA A 385 3.01 31.52 7.20
CA ALA A 385 2.27 32.73 6.81
C ALA A 385 2.04 32.86 5.29
N ALA A 386 2.94 32.31 4.47
CA ALA A 386 2.87 32.37 3.02
C ALA A 386 2.08 31.22 2.38
N ARG A 387 1.77 30.15 3.13
CA ARG A 387 1.21 28.89 2.59
C ARG A 387 -0.07 29.07 1.75
N ASP A 388 -0.95 30.00 2.14
CA ASP A 388 -2.24 30.25 1.45
C ASP A 388 -2.14 31.32 0.34
N THR A 389 -0.93 31.80 0.02
CA THR A 389 -0.73 32.75 -1.08
C THR A 389 -0.73 32.05 -2.43
N ALA A 390 -0.84 32.82 -3.53
CA ALA A 390 -0.77 32.25 -4.89
C ALA A 390 0.56 31.52 -5.15
N ASP A 391 1.60 31.90 -4.42
CA ASP A 391 2.94 31.33 -4.51
C ASP A 391 3.26 30.36 -3.35
N GLY A 392 2.27 30.04 -2.53
CA GLY A 392 2.40 29.19 -1.36
C GLY A 392 2.28 27.69 -1.66
N ILE A 393 1.84 26.93 -0.67
CA ILE A 393 1.85 25.47 -0.66
C ILE A 393 0.50 24.93 -1.14
N THR A 394 0.52 23.86 -1.92
CA THR A 394 -0.67 23.07 -2.27
C THR A 394 -0.40 21.60 -1.99
N ILE A 395 -1.30 20.95 -1.24
CA ILE A 395 -1.25 19.49 -1.02
C ILE A 395 -2.67 18.95 -1.23
N GLU A 396 -2.87 18.13 -2.24
CA GLU A 396 -4.20 17.58 -2.59
C GLU A 396 -4.11 16.09 -2.94
N SER A 397 -5.24 15.38 -2.83
CA SER A 397 -5.32 13.94 -3.09
C SER A 397 -4.23 13.16 -2.35
N THR A 398 -4.05 13.44 -1.06
CA THR A 398 -2.96 12.88 -0.24
C THR A 398 -3.52 12.09 0.94
N LEU A 399 -2.96 10.91 1.20
CA LEU A 399 -3.21 10.09 2.38
C LEU A 399 -2.05 10.22 3.38
N LEU A 400 -2.33 10.72 4.58
CA LEU A 400 -1.38 10.73 5.70
C LEU A 400 -1.75 9.62 6.69
N GLY A 401 -0.86 8.63 6.83
CA GLY A 401 -1.06 7.45 7.68
C GLY A 401 0.05 7.18 8.68
N CYS A 402 0.68 8.23 9.20
CA CYS A 402 1.57 8.19 10.36
C CYS A 402 0.76 8.24 11.67
N GLU A 403 1.37 7.82 12.79
CA GLU A 403 0.73 7.90 14.12
C GLU A 403 0.34 9.35 14.47
N SER A 404 1.24 10.30 14.19
CA SER A 404 0.94 11.72 14.14
C SER A 404 0.82 12.19 12.69
N PRO A 405 -0.38 12.53 12.20
CA PRO A 405 -0.54 12.95 10.80
C PRO A 405 0.13 14.28 10.47
N THR A 406 0.23 15.19 11.43
CA THR A 406 0.84 16.51 11.26
C THR A 406 1.54 16.92 12.54
N ASP A 407 2.63 17.68 12.45
CA ASP A 407 3.16 18.38 13.63
C ASP A 407 2.17 19.47 14.11
N ASN A 408 2.16 19.72 15.41
CA ASN A 408 1.39 20.79 16.06
C ASN A 408 2.32 21.74 16.83
N GLY A 409 3.46 22.07 16.22
CA GLY A 409 4.40 23.06 16.73
C GLY A 409 3.73 24.40 17.02
N SER A 410 4.40 25.21 17.84
CA SER A 410 3.84 26.51 18.25
C SER A 410 3.74 27.54 17.11
N GLU A 411 4.34 27.23 15.95
CA GLU A 411 4.44 28.11 14.79
C GLU A 411 3.35 27.81 13.73
N ASP A 412 2.66 26.66 13.84
CA ASP A 412 1.98 25.99 12.69
C ASP A 412 0.45 25.98 12.79
N GLY A 413 -0.11 26.81 13.68
CA GLY A 413 -1.55 26.98 13.83
C GLY A 413 -2.32 25.66 13.97
N ASP A 414 -3.23 25.38 13.03
CA ASP A 414 -3.99 24.12 12.98
C ASP A 414 -3.73 23.48 11.61
N LEU A 415 -2.54 22.89 11.48
CA LEU A 415 -2.04 22.30 10.23
C LEU A 415 -2.94 21.16 9.75
N ARG A 416 -3.46 20.37 10.68
CA ARG A 416 -4.44 19.32 10.39
C ARG A 416 -5.70 19.86 9.71
N ALA A 417 -6.33 20.88 10.28
CA ALA A 417 -7.54 21.46 9.68
C ALA A 417 -7.25 22.13 8.33
N TRP A 418 -6.05 22.71 8.16
CA TRP A 418 -5.62 23.24 6.88
C TRP A 418 -5.48 22.14 5.82
N PHE A 419 -4.84 21.02 6.17
CA PHE A 419 -4.63 19.87 5.28
C PHE A 419 -5.96 19.20 4.89
N GLU A 420 -6.83 18.89 5.85
CA GLU A 420 -8.16 18.30 5.63
C GLU A 420 -9.10 19.26 4.84
N GLY A 421 -8.80 20.57 4.84
CA GLY A 421 -9.53 21.58 4.09
C GLY A 421 -9.17 21.65 2.60
N GLN A 422 -8.08 21.01 2.17
CA GLN A 422 -7.69 20.93 0.75
C GLN A 422 -8.44 19.78 0.05
N ASN A 423 -8.41 19.76 -1.29
CA ASN A 423 -9.18 18.79 -2.06
C ASN A 423 -8.67 17.35 -1.87
N ASN A 424 -9.61 16.43 -1.59
CA ASN A 424 -9.41 14.98 -1.57
C ASN A 424 -8.35 14.45 -0.59
N ASN A 425 -7.92 15.26 0.37
CA ASN A 425 -6.99 14.82 1.41
C ASN A 425 -7.68 13.92 2.44
N VAL A 426 -6.95 12.92 2.90
CA VAL A 426 -7.42 11.92 3.86
C VAL A 426 -6.36 11.72 4.94
N ILE A 427 -6.81 11.63 6.19
CA ILE A 427 -6.01 11.16 7.32
C ILE A 427 -6.58 9.81 7.75
N GLY A 428 -5.75 8.76 7.73
CA GLY A 428 -6.20 7.41 8.02
C GLY A 428 -5.06 6.41 7.94
N THR A 429 -5.30 5.16 8.31
CA THR A 429 -4.31 4.09 8.18
C THR A 429 -4.01 3.81 6.72
N THR A 430 -2.75 3.53 6.39
CA THR A 430 -2.39 3.00 5.07
C THR A 430 -2.64 1.49 5.02
N SER A 431 -2.83 0.98 3.80
CA SER A 431 -2.96 -0.46 3.53
C SER A 431 -1.92 -0.98 2.55
N LEU A 432 -0.81 -0.23 2.42
CA LEU A 432 0.27 -0.51 1.48
C LEU A 432 0.75 -1.97 1.54
N SER A 433 0.90 -2.56 0.36
CA SER A 433 1.53 -3.85 0.10
C SER A 433 3.03 -3.65 -0.15
N GLY A 434 3.83 -3.47 0.91
CA GLY A 434 5.19 -2.94 0.73
C GLY A 434 5.08 -1.49 0.28
N PHE A 435 5.32 -1.20 -1.00
CA PHE A 435 5.12 0.13 -1.60
C PHE A 435 4.00 0.21 -2.64
N PHE A 436 3.26 -0.88 -2.85
CA PHE A 436 2.10 -0.90 -3.73
C PHE A 436 0.85 -0.44 -2.99
N ASN A 437 -0.04 0.30 -3.68
CA ASN A 437 -1.32 0.70 -3.10
C ASN A 437 -2.16 -0.51 -2.66
N GLY A 438 -2.80 -0.39 -1.50
CA GLY A 438 -3.86 -1.27 -1.03
C GLY A 438 -5.25 -0.61 -1.15
N LEU A 439 -6.18 -1.09 -0.34
CA LEU A 439 -7.57 -0.63 -0.32
C LEU A 439 -7.70 0.85 0.09
N GLU A 440 -7.08 1.26 1.18
CA GLU A 440 -7.20 2.61 1.73
C GLU A 440 -6.69 3.64 0.73
N GLU A 441 -5.57 3.36 0.05
CA GLU A 441 -5.07 4.21 -1.02
C GLU A 441 -6.04 4.26 -2.22
N SER A 442 -6.70 3.14 -2.55
CA SER A 442 -7.67 3.08 -3.66
C SER A 442 -8.97 3.83 -3.40
N LYS A 443 -9.31 4.07 -2.12
CA LYS A 443 -10.49 4.86 -1.71
C LYS A 443 -10.27 6.37 -1.88
N VAL A 444 -9.02 6.83 -1.94
CA VAL A 444 -8.70 8.26 -2.08
C VAL A 444 -8.91 8.70 -3.53
N VAL A 445 -9.67 9.79 -3.69
CA VAL A 445 -9.91 10.37 -5.01
C VAL A 445 -8.62 11.02 -5.52
N ALA A 446 -8.01 10.41 -6.54
CA ALA A 446 -6.84 10.94 -7.19
C ALA A 446 -7.17 12.14 -8.10
N THR A 447 -6.21 13.06 -8.19
CA THR A 447 -6.20 14.15 -9.18
C THR A 447 -5.52 13.65 -10.45
N ASP A 448 -5.99 14.03 -11.65
CA ASP A 448 -5.23 13.76 -12.89
C ASP A 448 -4.18 14.87 -13.09
N PRO A 449 -2.89 14.62 -12.79
CA PRO A 449 -1.88 15.66 -12.80
C PRO A 449 -1.55 16.15 -14.22
N SER A 450 -1.86 15.37 -15.26
CA SER A 450 -1.67 15.79 -16.66
C SER A 450 -2.56 16.98 -17.05
N THR A 451 -3.61 17.25 -16.28
CA THR A 451 -4.46 18.43 -16.43
C THR A 451 -3.85 19.70 -15.83
N ILE A 452 -2.86 19.55 -14.95
CA ILE A 452 -2.15 20.62 -14.26
C ILE A 452 -0.96 21.08 -15.11
N ASP A 453 -0.14 20.14 -15.57
CA ASP A 453 1.01 20.39 -16.44
C ASP A 453 1.28 19.19 -17.36
N SER A 454 1.66 19.45 -18.61
CA SER A 454 1.92 18.41 -19.62
C SER A 454 3.14 17.54 -19.35
N PHE A 455 3.98 17.91 -18.39
CA PHE A 455 5.04 17.03 -17.89
C PHE A 455 4.44 15.74 -17.33
N PHE A 456 3.31 15.81 -16.61
CA PHE A 456 2.78 14.67 -15.88
C PHE A 456 2.04 13.66 -16.75
N ASP A 457 2.26 12.38 -16.48
CA ASP A 457 1.45 11.27 -17.00
C ASP A 457 0.04 11.33 -16.42
N SER A 458 -0.97 10.96 -17.22
CA SER A 458 -2.34 10.82 -16.74
C SER A 458 -2.48 9.55 -15.90
N VAL A 459 -2.92 9.72 -14.66
CA VAL A 459 -3.12 8.66 -13.67
C VAL A 459 -4.44 8.86 -12.94
N ASN A 460 -4.96 7.80 -12.33
CA ASN A 460 -6.20 7.80 -11.56
C ASN A 460 -6.02 7.18 -10.16
N TYR A 461 -4.80 7.20 -9.62
CA TYR A 461 -4.44 6.66 -8.30
C TYR A 461 -3.49 7.63 -7.58
N ILE A 462 -3.54 7.60 -6.23
CA ILE A 462 -2.54 8.27 -5.37
C ILE A 462 -1.32 7.37 -5.16
N GLY A 463 -0.17 7.89 -4.73
CA GLY A 463 1.03 7.07 -4.55
C GLY A 463 1.85 6.90 -5.84
N ALA A 464 3.07 6.37 -5.70
CA ALA A 464 4.05 6.22 -6.76
C ALA A 464 3.84 4.96 -7.62
N VAL A 465 3.39 3.85 -7.02
CA VAL A 465 3.22 2.57 -7.71
C VAL A 465 1.85 1.98 -7.40
N LYS A 466 0.98 1.97 -8.40
CA LYS A 466 -0.42 1.54 -8.24
C LYS A 466 -0.54 0.08 -7.80
N SER A 467 0.25 -0.82 -8.38
CA SER A 467 0.15 -2.24 -8.08
C SER A 467 1.43 -3.00 -8.39
N SER A 468 1.52 -4.24 -7.90
CA SER A 468 2.62 -5.17 -8.17
C SER A 468 2.60 -5.72 -9.60
N ASP A 469 1.55 -5.48 -10.38
CA ASP A 469 1.46 -5.95 -11.75
C ASP A 469 2.52 -5.29 -12.62
N ALA A 470 3.11 -6.08 -13.53
CA ALA A 470 4.22 -5.60 -14.35
C ALA A 470 3.86 -4.40 -15.25
N SER A 471 2.57 -4.16 -15.53
CA SER A 471 2.11 -2.99 -16.29
C SER A 471 2.07 -1.70 -15.46
N ASP A 472 1.88 -1.82 -14.15
CA ASP A 472 1.79 -0.69 -13.21
C ASP A 472 3.12 -0.46 -12.48
N ASN A 473 3.94 -1.51 -12.33
CA ASN A 473 5.19 -1.48 -11.59
C ASN A 473 6.39 -1.07 -12.46
N TRP A 474 6.61 0.24 -12.57
CA TRP A 474 7.74 0.83 -13.30
C TRP A 474 9.12 0.58 -12.65
N THR A 475 9.17 0.02 -11.43
CA THR A 475 10.42 -0.23 -10.71
C THR A 475 11.11 -1.54 -11.17
N LEU A 476 10.42 -2.40 -11.93
CA LEU A 476 10.93 -3.71 -12.33
C LEU A 476 12.13 -3.66 -13.28
N GLY A 477 13.05 -4.60 -13.08
CA GLY A 477 14.21 -4.86 -13.94
C GLY A 477 15.45 -4.02 -13.63
N TRP A 478 15.28 -2.78 -13.14
CA TRP A 478 16.37 -1.81 -13.05
C TRP A 478 16.61 -1.25 -11.67
N SER A 479 15.64 -1.30 -10.75
CA SER A 479 15.84 -0.87 -9.36
C SER A 479 16.79 -1.85 -8.63
N TYR A 480 17.39 -1.41 -7.52
CA TYR A 480 18.26 -2.24 -6.69
C TYR A 480 17.47 -2.71 -5.45
N GLY A 481 17.34 -4.02 -5.24
CA GLY A 481 16.94 -4.63 -3.97
C GLY A 481 15.53 -4.35 -3.43
N ILE A 482 14.69 -3.59 -4.13
CA ILE A 482 13.31 -3.30 -3.70
C ILE A 482 12.26 -4.20 -4.35
N ASN A 483 12.64 -4.94 -5.40
CA ASN A 483 11.81 -5.99 -6.02
C ASN A 483 12.49 -7.37 -5.86
N PRO A 484 12.81 -7.81 -4.64
CA PRO A 484 13.44 -9.11 -4.48
C PRO A 484 12.51 -10.21 -5.00
N THR A 485 13.10 -11.26 -5.57
CA THR A 485 12.33 -12.46 -5.92
C THR A 485 11.67 -12.98 -4.64
N PRO A 486 10.34 -13.17 -4.62
CA PRO A 486 9.66 -13.59 -3.41
C PRO A 486 10.24 -14.94 -2.96
N THR A 487 10.57 -15.04 -1.67
CA THR A 487 10.99 -16.28 -1.02
C THR A 487 9.90 -16.78 -0.09
N CYS A 488 9.91 -18.08 0.20
CA CYS A 488 8.99 -18.65 1.16
C CYS A 488 9.14 -17.97 2.54
N PRO A 489 8.02 -17.62 3.22
CA PRO A 489 8.09 -17.00 4.54
C PRO A 489 8.78 -17.89 5.56
N ASP A 490 9.30 -17.29 6.63
CA ASP A 490 9.89 -18.03 7.74
C ASP A 490 8.95 -19.10 8.29
N ASN A 491 9.52 -20.24 8.66
CA ASN A 491 8.80 -21.41 9.17
C ASN A 491 7.78 -22.02 8.17
N THR A 492 7.94 -21.76 6.87
CA THR A 492 7.29 -22.51 5.80
C THR A 492 8.30 -23.44 5.11
N THR A 493 7.81 -24.39 4.32
CA THR A 493 8.67 -25.29 3.54
C THR A 493 8.72 -24.84 2.08
N ASP A 494 9.90 -24.45 1.59
CA ASP A 494 10.15 -24.24 0.17
C ASP A 494 10.19 -25.59 -0.56
N ASN A 495 9.28 -25.78 -1.52
CA ASN A 495 9.16 -27.02 -2.28
C ASN A 495 10.12 -27.09 -3.48
N GLY A 496 10.85 -26.01 -3.79
CA GLY A 496 11.80 -25.91 -4.90
C GLY A 496 11.14 -25.81 -6.29
N ASP A 497 9.82 -25.60 -6.34
CA ASP A 497 9.02 -25.48 -7.57
C ASP A 497 8.32 -24.11 -7.69
N GLY A 498 8.68 -23.13 -6.85
CA GLY A 498 8.00 -21.85 -6.75
C GLY A 498 6.78 -21.88 -5.81
N SER A 499 6.60 -22.96 -5.03
CA SER A 499 5.57 -23.04 -4.01
C SER A 499 6.11 -23.21 -2.58
N CYS A 500 5.33 -22.74 -1.61
CA CYS A 500 5.63 -22.82 -0.18
C CYS A 500 4.52 -23.58 0.55
N THR A 501 4.88 -24.53 1.40
CA THR A 501 3.92 -25.26 2.24
C THR A 501 3.86 -24.65 3.64
N LEU A 502 2.67 -24.28 4.07
CA LEU A 502 2.32 -23.80 5.40
C LEU A 502 1.72 -24.94 6.23
N SER A 503 2.11 -25.02 7.51
CA SER A 503 1.59 -26.01 8.45
C SER A 503 1.68 -25.52 9.88
N GLY A 504 0.71 -25.86 10.72
CA GLY A 504 0.74 -25.53 12.15
C GLY A 504 0.23 -24.12 12.46
N VAL A 505 0.81 -23.49 13.49
CA VAL A 505 0.38 -22.19 14.03
C VAL A 505 1.42 -21.13 13.72
N TYR A 506 1.00 -19.98 13.18
CA TYR A 506 1.85 -18.83 12.88
C TYR A 506 1.46 -17.63 13.74
N THR A 507 2.39 -17.15 14.56
CA THR A 507 2.23 -15.92 15.36
C THR A 507 3.07 -14.79 14.77
N GLY A 508 2.74 -13.54 15.11
CA GLY A 508 3.35 -12.37 14.48
C GLY A 508 2.86 -12.12 13.05
N ALA A 509 3.53 -11.23 12.32
CA ALA A 509 3.14 -10.84 10.96
C ALA A 509 3.71 -11.81 9.90
N MET A 510 2.85 -12.27 9.00
CA MET A 510 3.19 -13.12 7.85
C MET A 510 2.73 -12.47 6.53
N ARG A 511 3.71 -12.30 5.64
CA ARG A 511 3.67 -11.95 4.22
C ARG A 511 3.43 -13.07 3.21
N LEU A 512 2.26 -13.26 2.59
CA LEU A 512 2.18 -14.07 1.34
C LEU A 512 2.27 -13.16 0.12
N ARG A 513 3.29 -13.37 -0.71
CA ARG A 513 3.65 -12.49 -1.83
C ARG A 513 3.30 -13.11 -3.17
N ALA A 514 2.85 -12.27 -4.10
CA ALA A 514 2.64 -12.67 -5.49
C ALA A 514 3.96 -13.20 -6.11
N GLY A 515 3.86 -14.20 -6.99
CA GLY A 515 4.99 -14.89 -7.58
C GLY A 515 5.38 -16.21 -6.89
N LEU A 516 4.74 -16.54 -5.77
CA LEU A 516 4.77 -17.85 -5.13
C LEU A 516 3.37 -18.43 -5.01
N ASP A 517 3.29 -19.75 -5.09
CA ASP A 517 2.09 -20.52 -4.78
C ASP A 517 2.13 -21.00 -3.33
N TYR A 518 1.03 -20.92 -2.58
CA TYR A 518 1.02 -21.33 -1.16
C TYR A 518 0.12 -22.53 -0.95
N LYS A 519 0.60 -23.54 -0.22
CA LYS A 519 -0.12 -24.78 0.07
C LYS A 519 -0.36 -24.92 1.57
N LEU A 520 -1.61 -25.09 1.99
CA LEU A 520 -1.98 -25.41 3.36
C LEU A 520 -1.91 -26.92 3.55
N SER A 521 -1.10 -27.39 4.50
CA SER A 521 -1.01 -28.80 4.86
C SER A 521 -1.78 -29.06 6.16
N GLY A 522 -3.01 -29.58 6.04
CA GLY A 522 -3.90 -29.82 7.17
C GLY A 522 -4.47 -28.52 7.74
N LYS A 523 -4.70 -28.47 9.07
CA LYS A 523 -5.13 -27.26 9.78
C LYS A 523 -3.97 -26.27 9.90
N VAL A 524 -4.07 -25.12 9.25
CA VAL A 524 -3.16 -23.98 9.40
C VAL A 524 -3.87 -22.90 10.21
N VAL A 525 -3.22 -22.41 11.27
CA VAL A 525 -3.80 -21.43 12.20
C VAL A 525 -2.96 -20.16 12.23
N ILE A 526 -3.61 -19.01 12.14
CA ILE A 526 -3.00 -17.69 12.31
C ILE A 526 -3.31 -17.18 13.71
N GLY A 527 -2.26 -17.09 14.51
CA GLY A 527 -2.24 -16.69 15.90
C GLY A 527 -2.79 -17.72 16.88
N GLU A 528 -2.52 -17.49 18.15
CA GLU A 528 -3.12 -18.22 19.26
C GLU A 528 -4.46 -17.58 19.64
N ASP A 529 -5.34 -18.33 20.31
CA ASP A 529 -6.59 -17.79 20.84
C ASP A 529 -6.31 -16.87 22.03
N LEU A 530 -6.55 -15.56 21.88
CA LEU A 530 -6.39 -14.60 22.97
C LEU A 530 -7.58 -14.59 23.94
N GLY A 531 -8.61 -15.41 23.73
CA GLY A 531 -9.78 -15.54 24.59
C GLY A 531 -10.93 -14.57 24.29
N PRO A 532 -12.09 -14.73 24.95
CA PRO A 532 -13.33 -14.02 24.65
C PRO A 532 -13.39 -12.57 25.17
N ASP A 533 -12.55 -12.20 26.14
CA ASP A 533 -12.56 -10.86 26.75
C ASP A 533 -11.45 -9.99 26.14
N ALA A 534 -11.82 -9.04 25.28
CA ALA A 534 -10.85 -8.13 24.65
C ALA A 534 -10.06 -7.31 25.68
N ALA A 535 -10.66 -7.00 26.83
CA ALA A 535 -10.01 -6.23 27.91
C ALA A 535 -9.08 -7.10 28.79
N ASN A 536 -9.21 -8.43 28.75
CA ASN A 536 -8.43 -9.36 29.55
C ASN A 536 -7.98 -10.57 28.71
N PRO A 537 -7.09 -10.38 27.71
CA PRO A 537 -6.62 -11.46 26.88
C PRO A 537 -5.88 -12.53 27.69
N ILE A 538 -5.91 -13.78 27.19
CA ILE A 538 -5.23 -14.92 27.81
C ILE A 538 -3.73 -14.62 27.96
N ALA A 539 -3.25 -14.69 29.19
CA ALA A 539 -1.86 -14.37 29.51
C ALA A 539 -0.89 -15.32 28.80
N GLY A 540 0.00 -14.75 27.97
CA GLY A 540 1.01 -15.49 27.23
C GLY A 540 0.58 -15.94 25.83
N ALA A 541 -0.69 -15.76 25.46
CA ALA A 541 -1.15 -16.00 24.09
C ALA A 541 -0.61 -14.91 23.14
N VAL A 542 -0.20 -15.29 21.93
CA VAL A 542 0.38 -14.39 20.93
C VAL A 542 -0.49 -14.37 19.66
N SER A 543 -0.89 -13.18 19.23
CA SER A 543 -1.69 -13.02 18.01
C SER A 543 -0.85 -13.25 16.74
N GLY A 544 -1.54 -13.48 15.63
CA GLY A 544 -0.95 -13.52 14.29
C GLY A 544 -1.62 -12.50 13.36
N SER A 545 -0.92 -12.12 12.30
CA SER A 545 -1.50 -11.36 11.19
C SER A 545 -1.03 -11.97 9.88
N LEU A 546 -1.95 -12.40 9.04
CA LEU A 546 -1.67 -12.93 7.71
C LEU A 546 -2.07 -11.89 6.66
N THR A 547 -1.10 -11.32 5.97
CA THR A 547 -1.37 -10.48 4.79
C THR A 547 -1.12 -11.27 3.50
N VAL A 548 -2.08 -11.22 2.58
CA VAL A 548 -2.05 -11.95 1.30
C VAL A 548 -2.12 -10.92 0.18
N ASP A 549 -1.03 -10.80 -0.59
CA ASP A 549 -0.95 -9.88 -1.73
C ASP A 549 -1.95 -10.25 -2.84
N ALA A 550 -2.38 -9.24 -3.61
CA ALA A 550 -3.21 -9.45 -4.79
C ALA A 550 -2.60 -10.48 -5.75
N GLY A 551 -3.47 -11.29 -6.36
CA GLY A 551 -3.09 -12.35 -7.29
C GLY A 551 -2.50 -13.61 -6.67
N VAL A 552 -2.31 -13.64 -5.34
CA VAL A 552 -1.82 -14.84 -4.64
C VAL A 552 -2.87 -15.94 -4.63
N LYS A 553 -2.41 -17.18 -4.83
CA LYS A 553 -3.19 -18.41 -4.62
C LYS A 553 -2.77 -19.11 -3.34
N VAL A 554 -3.74 -19.39 -2.48
CA VAL A 554 -3.59 -20.22 -1.28
C VAL A 554 -4.41 -21.49 -1.47
N MET A 555 -3.75 -22.65 -1.44
CA MET A 555 -4.32 -23.92 -1.86
C MET A 555 -4.36 -24.92 -0.72
N GLY A 556 -5.50 -25.55 -0.45
CA GLY A 556 -5.53 -26.78 0.33
C GLY A 556 -4.71 -27.87 -0.37
N GLU A 557 -3.70 -28.43 0.31
CA GLU A 557 -2.89 -29.52 -0.26
C GLU A 557 -3.74 -30.77 -0.49
N ASN A 558 -4.74 -30.99 0.37
CA ASN A 558 -5.68 -32.09 0.31
C ASN A 558 -7.04 -31.70 0.91
N ASN A 559 -8.01 -32.61 0.86
CA ASN A 559 -9.37 -32.35 1.28
C ASN A 559 -9.54 -32.08 2.80
N THR A 560 -8.56 -32.43 3.63
CA THR A 560 -8.56 -32.09 5.08
C THR A 560 -7.81 -30.80 5.42
N SER A 561 -7.41 -30.02 4.42
CA SER A 561 -6.64 -28.79 4.62
C SER A 561 -7.55 -27.57 4.71
N PHE A 562 -7.32 -26.69 5.68
CA PHE A 562 -8.14 -25.49 5.91
C PHE A 562 -7.36 -24.42 6.67
N LEU A 563 -7.84 -23.18 6.59
CA LEU A 563 -7.23 -22.01 7.21
C LEU A 563 -8.12 -21.48 8.34
N VAL A 564 -7.51 -21.22 9.49
CA VAL A 564 -8.16 -20.68 10.69
C VAL A 564 -7.48 -19.39 11.10
N ILE A 565 -8.26 -18.35 11.37
CA ILE A 565 -7.81 -17.13 12.05
C ILE A 565 -8.33 -17.16 13.49
N SER A 566 -7.43 -17.16 14.47
CA SER A 566 -7.78 -17.22 15.90
C SER A 566 -8.25 -15.87 16.45
N ARG A 567 -9.04 -15.87 17.55
CA ARG A 567 -9.51 -14.63 18.20
C ARG A 567 -8.36 -13.69 18.55
N GLY A 568 -8.49 -12.43 18.15
CA GLY A 568 -7.47 -11.39 18.31
C GLY A 568 -6.35 -11.42 17.27
N SER A 569 -6.47 -12.27 16.25
CA SER A 569 -5.57 -12.34 15.09
C SER A 569 -6.26 -11.82 13.83
N LYS A 570 -5.48 -11.55 12.78
CA LYS A 570 -5.99 -10.90 11.56
C LYS A 570 -5.66 -11.66 10.29
N ILE A 571 -6.55 -11.56 9.30
CA ILE A 571 -6.28 -11.83 7.90
C ILE A 571 -6.52 -10.56 7.08
N ILE A 572 -5.61 -10.25 6.16
CA ILE A 572 -5.70 -9.07 5.28
C ILE A 572 -5.45 -9.55 3.86
N THR A 573 -6.50 -9.69 3.06
CA THR A 573 -6.37 -10.03 1.63
C THR A 573 -6.45 -8.75 0.81
N ASN A 574 -5.38 -8.41 0.09
CA ASN A 574 -5.30 -7.19 -0.72
C ASN A 574 -5.61 -7.49 -2.19
N GLY A 575 -6.67 -8.24 -2.47
CA GLY A 575 -7.06 -8.57 -3.84
C GLY A 575 -7.43 -7.32 -4.65
N ARG A 576 -7.42 -7.46 -5.97
CA ARG A 576 -7.96 -6.46 -6.91
C ARG A 576 -8.95 -7.08 -7.88
N ALA A 577 -9.75 -6.24 -8.52
CA ALA A 577 -10.68 -6.67 -9.56
C ALA A 577 -10.00 -7.45 -10.71
N ASP A 578 -8.73 -7.16 -11.02
CA ASP A 578 -7.95 -7.82 -12.07
C ASP A 578 -6.95 -8.87 -11.54
N ALA A 579 -6.75 -8.92 -10.22
CA ALA A 579 -5.84 -9.83 -9.54
C ALA A 579 -6.40 -10.21 -8.15
N PRO A 580 -7.50 -10.99 -8.08
CA PRO A 580 -8.09 -11.36 -6.80
C PRO A 580 -7.16 -12.28 -6.00
N VAL A 581 -7.32 -12.29 -4.68
CA VAL A 581 -6.77 -13.35 -3.83
C VAL A 581 -7.63 -14.58 -3.99
N VAL A 582 -7.03 -15.75 -4.22
CA VAL A 582 -7.79 -16.99 -4.47
C VAL A 582 -7.42 -18.06 -3.44
N PHE A 583 -8.41 -18.47 -2.65
CA PHE A 583 -8.35 -19.67 -1.82
C PHE A 583 -9.01 -20.84 -2.55
N THR A 584 -8.29 -21.96 -2.72
CA THR A 584 -8.79 -23.09 -3.52
C THR A 584 -8.10 -24.40 -3.14
N SER A 585 -8.20 -25.44 -3.96
CA SER A 585 -7.48 -26.72 -3.79
C SER A 585 -6.29 -26.83 -4.74
N SER A 586 -5.29 -27.63 -4.37
CA SER A 586 -4.07 -27.84 -5.18
C SER A 586 -4.32 -28.46 -6.56
N ASN A 587 -5.50 -29.02 -6.80
CA ASN A 587 -5.93 -29.57 -8.09
C ASN A 587 -6.84 -28.62 -8.91
N ASP A 588 -7.01 -27.36 -8.50
CA ASP A 588 -7.86 -26.34 -9.15
C ASP A 588 -7.66 -26.26 -10.68
N ALA A 589 -6.41 -26.31 -11.15
CA ALA A 589 -6.10 -26.24 -12.58
C ALA A 589 -6.70 -27.39 -13.42
N THR A 590 -7.13 -28.47 -12.77
CA THR A 590 -7.80 -29.62 -13.38
C THR A 590 -9.24 -29.83 -12.91
N ALA A 591 -9.69 -29.02 -11.95
CA ALA A 591 -11.05 -29.09 -11.42
C ALA A 591 -12.05 -28.60 -12.46
N ASN A 592 -13.22 -29.22 -12.48
CA ASN A 592 -14.34 -28.76 -13.27
C ASN A 592 -15.06 -27.63 -12.52
N LEU A 593 -14.88 -26.39 -12.99
CA LEU A 593 -15.55 -25.20 -12.47
C LEU A 593 -17.07 -25.33 -12.42
N ASP A 594 -17.67 -26.21 -13.22
CA ASP A 594 -19.13 -26.37 -13.25
C ASP A 594 -19.68 -27.42 -12.27
N THR A 595 -18.85 -28.32 -11.71
CA THR A 595 -19.37 -29.46 -10.92
C THR A 595 -18.52 -29.88 -9.74
N ASP A 596 -17.24 -29.50 -9.68
CA ASP A 596 -16.38 -29.97 -8.58
C ASP A 596 -16.63 -29.13 -7.33
N THR A 597 -16.57 -29.80 -6.17
CA THR A 597 -16.84 -29.29 -4.82
C THR A 597 -16.07 -30.15 -3.80
N SER A 598 -16.08 -29.80 -2.51
CA SER A 598 -15.47 -30.61 -1.41
C SER A 598 -13.98 -30.95 -1.65
N LEU A 599 -13.20 -30.03 -2.22
CA LEU A 599 -11.79 -30.27 -2.55
C LEU A 599 -10.83 -29.85 -1.43
N TRP A 600 -11.30 -29.09 -0.44
CA TRP A 600 -10.60 -28.67 0.79
C TRP A 600 -11.61 -28.13 1.82
N GLY A 601 -11.17 -27.85 3.05
CA GLY A 601 -12.08 -27.52 4.16
C GLY A 601 -12.71 -26.13 4.06
N GLY A 602 -11.93 -25.07 3.83
CA GLY A 602 -12.45 -23.69 3.75
C GLY A 602 -11.69 -22.69 4.61
N LEU A 603 -12.29 -21.50 4.77
CA LEU A 603 -11.74 -20.39 5.55
C LEU A 603 -12.61 -20.14 6.81
N VAL A 604 -12.00 -20.23 7.99
CA VAL A 604 -12.66 -19.95 9.27
C VAL A 604 -12.04 -18.75 9.94
N ILE A 605 -12.87 -17.78 10.35
CA ILE A 605 -12.44 -16.57 11.06
C ILE A 605 -13.14 -16.51 12.42
N ASN A 606 -12.36 -16.64 13.50
CA ASN A 606 -12.86 -16.59 14.87
C ASN A 606 -12.66 -15.20 15.46
N GLY A 607 -13.75 -14.48 15.72
CA GLY A 607 -13.75 -13.17 16.36
C GLY A 607 -14.27 -13.19 17.80
N ARG A 608 -14.33 -11.98 18.39
CA ARG A 608 -14.73 -11.72 19.78
C ARG A 608 -16.07 -11.00 19.94
N ALA A 609 -16.84 -10.87 18.87
CA ALA A 609 -18.16 -10.27 18.93
C ALA A 609 -19.17 -11.16 19.64
N THR A 610 -20.22 -10.54 20.13
CA THR A 610 -21.22 -11.20 20.98
C THR A 610 -22.07 -12.16 20.16
N ILE A 611 -22.15 -13.40 20.65
CA ILE A 611 -23.03 -14.48 20.16
C ILE A 611 -24.11 -14.80 21.21
N ASN A 612 -25.09 -15.63 20.85
CA ASN A 612 -26.09 -16.17 21.79
C ASN A 612 -25.88 -17.67 22.07
N GLY A 613 -26.68 -18.24 22.99
CA GLY A 613 -26.72 -19.69 23.22
C GLY A 613 -25.78 -20.23 24.30
N CYS A 614 -25.23 -19.38 25.16
CA CYS A 614 -24.42 -19.77 26.32
C CYS A 614 -25.17 -19.51 27.65
N ASP A 615 -24.93 -20.37 28.66
CA ASP A 615 -25.64 -20.31 29.95
C ASP A 615 -24.99 -19.37 31.00
N THR A 616 -23.66 -19.17 30.96
CA THR A 616 -22.92 -18.35 31.92
C THR A 616 -21.62 -17.79 31.35
N GLY A 617 -21.22 -16.57 31.76
CA GLY A 617 -19.93 -15.97 31.40
C GLY A 617 -20.00 -15.03 30.18
N ILE A 618 -18.85 -14.67 29.63
CA ILE A 618 -18.80 -14.07 28.28
C ILE A 618 -19.11 -15.19 27.29
N CYS A 619 -20.01 -14.92 26.35
CA CYS A 619 -20.53 -15.95 25.46
C CYS A 619 -19.46 -16.42 24.47
N GLU A 620 -19.17 -17.71 24.45
CA GLU A 620 -18.31 -18.34 23.47
C GLU A 620 -18.84 -19.72 23.08
N ALA A 621 -18.45 -20.17 21.91
CA ALA A 621 -18.75 -21.50 21.38
C ALA A 621 -17.49 -22.10 20.75
N ALA A 622 -17.45 -23.43 20.68
CA ALA A 622 -16.42 -24.13 19.92
C ALA A 622 -16.85 -24.16 18.45
N GLY A 623 -15.94 -23.80 17.55
CA GLY A 623 -16.11 -23.98 16.13
C GLY A 623 -15.88 -25.43 15.70
N GLU A 624 -16.47 -25.77 14.56
CA GLU A 624 -16.43 -27.11 13.99
C GLU A 624 -15.03 -27.50 13.53
N ALA A 625 -14.81 -28.81 13.40
CA ALA A 625 -13.53 -29.39 12.99
C ALA A 625 -12.31 -28.94 13.84
N ASP A 626 -12.54 -28.60 15.12
CA ASP A 626 -11.53 -28.04 16.03
C ASP A 626 -10.91 -26.74 15.46
N SER A 627 -11.71 -25.89 14.81
CA SER A 627 -11.28 -24.57 14.33
C SER A 627 -10.95 -23.59 15.47
N GLY A 628 -11.31 -23.91 16.71
CA GLY A 628 -11.04 -23.09 17.89
C GLY A 628 -12.31 -22.47 18.48
N ASN A 629 -12.15 -21.71 19.56
CA ASN A 629 -13.28 -21.02 20.18
C ASN A 629 -13.52 -19.66 19.52
N TYR A 630 -14.78 -19.27 19.42
CA TYR A 630 -15.23 -17.99 18.90
C TYR A 630 -16.26 -17.33 19.81
N GLY A 631 -16.53 -16.05 19.56
CA GLY A 631 -17.44 -15.25 20.37
C GLY A 631 -16.72 -14.58 21.55
N GLY A 632 -17.34 -13.51 22.03
CA GLY A 632 -16.79 -12.70 23.11
C GLY A 632 -17.73 -11.58 23.56
N ASN A 633 -17.15 -10.47 23.99
CA ASN A 633 -17.86 -9.28 24.47
C ASN A 633 -17.53 -8.01 23.67
N ASP A 634 -16.91 -8.14 22.50
CA ASP A 634 -16.42 -7.01 21.70
C ASP A 634 -17.04 -7.00 20.30
N ASP A 635 -18.20 -6.36 20.17
CA ASP A 635 -18.88 -6.22 18.87
C ASP A 635 -18.11 -5.31 17.88
N ASP A 636 -17.05 -4.64 18.32
CA ASP A 636 -16.17 -3.81 17.50
C ASP A 636 -14.83 -4.51 17.17
N ASP A 637 -14.70 -5.80 17.52
CA ASP A 637 -13.54 -6.64 17.20
C ASP A 637 -13.17 -6.59 15.70
N ASP A 638 -11.87 -6.55 15.43
CA ASP A 638 -11.28 -6.40 14.11
C ASP A 638 -10.39 -7.61 13.78
N SER A 639 -10.94 -8.50 12.96
CA SER A 639 -10.27 -9.69 12.42
C SER A 639 -9.54 -9.43 11.09
N GLY A 640 -9.45 -8.16 10.66
CA GLY A 640 -8.74 -7.71 9.47
C GLY A 640 -9.66 -7.36 8.30
N GLN A 641 -9.25 -7.74 7.09
CA GLN A 641 -9.87 -7.33 5.84
C GLN A 641 -9.94 -8.47 4.82
N LEU A 642 -11.12 -8.66 4.23
CA LEU A 642 -11.30 -9.44 3.00
C LEU A 642 -11.68 -8.50 1.86
N LEU A 643 -10.85 -8.45 0.82
CA LEU A 643 -11.05 -7.61 -0.37
C LEU A 643 -10.69 -8.38 -1.65
N TYR A 644 -11.64 -8.45 -2.59
CA TYR A 644 -11.51 -9.17 -3.86
C TYR A 644 -10.95 -10.59 -3.63
N THR A 645 -11.68 -11.33 -2.79
CA THR A 645 -11.29 -12.66 -2.32
C THR A 645 -12.23 -13.71 -2.87
N VAL A 646 -11.68 -14.68 -3.56
CA VAL A 646 -12.42 -15.80 -4.18
C VAL A 646 -12.07 -17.09 -3.45
N VAL A 647 -13.07 -17.77 -2.92
CA VAL A 647 -12.98 -19.09 -2.30
C VAL A 647 -13.67 -20.10 -3.22
N LYS A 648 -12.97 -21.14 -3.66
CA LYS A 648 -13.52 -22.17 -4.58
C LYS A 648 -13.44 -23.55 -3.97
N TYR A 649 -14.49 -24.36 -4.17
CA TYR A 649 -14.50 -25.81 -3.91
C TYR A 649 -14.23 -26.19 -2.45
N ALA A 650 -14.55 -25.30 -1.52
CA ALA A 650 -14.46 -25.56 -0.10
C ALA A 650 -15.58 -26.51 0.35
N GLY A 651 -15.68 -26.79 1.64
CA GLY A 651 -16.75 -27.60 2.20
C GLY A 651 -16.50 -29.09 2.29
N ASN A 652 -15.26 -29.54 2.31
CA ASN A 652 -15.02 -30.95 2.58
C ASN A 652 -15.27 -31.30 4.07
N PRO A 653 -16.03 -32.37 4.39
CA PRO A 653 -16.14 -32.91 5.74
C PRO A 653 -14.79 -33.29 6.34
N ILE A 654 -14.39 -32.60 7.41
CA ILE A 654 -13.11 -32.86 8.11
C ILE A 654 -13.25 -34.07 9.03
N THR A 655 -14.43 -34.24 9.64
CA THR A 655 -14.82 -35.45 10.36
C THR A 655 -16.14 -35.98 9.81
N SER A 656 -16.70 -37.07 10.38
CA SER A 656 -18.02 -37.55 9.97
C SER A 656 -19.19 -36.70 10.50
N GLU A 657 -18.90 -35.74 11.37
CA GLU A 657 -19.88 -34.87 12.03
C GLU A 657 -19.58 -33.38 11.83
N ASP A 658 -18.38 -33.02 11.33
CA ASP A 658 -17.95 -31.64 11.10
C ASP A 658 -17.65 -31.44 9.60
N GLU A 659 -18.55 -30.74 8.94
CA GLU A 659 -18.33 -30.12 7.63
C GLU A 659 -17.97 -28.64 7.86
N LEU A 660 -17.31 -27.99 6.90
CA LEU A 660 -16.84 -26.60 7.07
C LEU A 660 -17.43 -25.78 5.94
N ASN A 661 -17.62 -24.48 6.13
CA ASN A 661 -18.22 -23.66 5.08
C ASN A 661 -17.17 -23.16 4.08
N GLY A 662 -17.62 -22.53 3.00
CA GLY A 662 -16.74 -21.71 2.16
C GLY A 662 -16.01 -20.65 2.97
N ILE A 663 -16.79 -19.78 3.62
CA ILE A 663 -16.29 -18.84 4.62
C ILE A 663 -17.18 -18.89 5.85
N ALA A 664 -16.60 -19.24 7.00
CA ALA A 664 -17.27 -19.21 8.30
C ALA A 664 -16.84 -17.95 9.08
N PHE A 665 -17.78 -17.02 9.28
CA PHE A 665 -17.61 -15.85 10.15
C PHE A 665 -18.10 -16.18 11.55
N GLN A 666 -17.19 -16.62 12.41
CA GLN A 666 -17.51 -17.09 13.74
C GLN A 666 -17.32 -15.98 14.77
N GLY A 667 -18.42 -15.34 15.20
CA GLY A 667 -18.39 -14.24 16.17
C GLY A 667 -17.55 -13.04 15.72
N VAL A 668 -17.52 -12.73 14.43
CA VAL A 668 -16.68 -11.65 13.88
C VAL A 668 -17.31 -10.27 14.12
N GLY A 669 -16.48 -9.32 14.56
CA GLY A 669 -16.90 -7.96 14.91
C GLY A 669 -16.96 -7.00 13.71
N ARG A 670 -17.62 -5.86 13.92
CA ARG A 670 -17.85 -4.85 12.86
C ARG A 670 -16.63 -3.98 12.55
N GLY A 671 -15.55 -4.14 13.30
CA GLY A 671 -14.24 -3.57 12.96
C GLY A 671 -13.60 -4.27 11.75
N THR A 672 -14.02 -5.50 11.46
CA THR A 672 -13.56 -6.28 10.30
C THR A 672 -14.20 -5.77 9.01
N GLU A 673 -13.39 -5.52 7.98
CA GLU A 673 -13.85 -5.09 6.67
C GLU A 673 -14.02 -6.27 5.71
N VAL A 674 -15.22 -6.44 5.14
CA VAL A 674 -15.50 -7.49 4.16
C VAL A 674 -16.11 -6.86 2.93
N ASP A 675 -15.38 -6.87 1.82
CA ASP A 675 -15.83 -6.34 0.55
C ASP A 675 -15.36 -7.21 -0.63
N TYR A 676 -16.17 -7.32 -1.68
CA TYR A 676 -15.91 -8.14 -2.87
C TYR A 676 -15.42 -9.56 -2.54
N ILE A 677 -16.26 -10.34 -1.85
CA ILE A 677 -15.99 -11.77 -1.63
C ILE A 677 -16.83 -12.63 -2.58
N GLN A 678 -16.24 -13.72 -3.07
CA GLN A 678 -16.97 -14.78 -3.76
C GLN A 678 -16.70 -16.13 -3.13
N VAL A 679 -17.76 -16.92 -2.94
CA VAL A 679 -17.68 -18.36 -2.73
C VAL A 679 -18.28 -19.09 -3.92
N HIS A 680 -17.56 -20.08 -4.43
CA HIS A 680 -17.95 -20.83 -5.62
C HIS A 680 -17.85 -22.34 -5.40
N ASN A 681 -18.95 -23.05 -5.67
CA ASN A 681 -19.12 -24.48 -5.52
C ASN A 681 -18.60 -25.01 -4.17
N GLY A 682 -19.09 -24.45 -3.06
CA GLY A 682 -18.92 -25.06 -1.74
C GLY A 682 -19.76 -26.34 -1.62
N ALA A 683 -19.28 -27.34 -0.89
CA ALA A 683 -20.03 -28.58 -0.62
C ALA A 683 -21.05 -28.42 0.51
N ASP A 684 -20.76 -27.47 1.39
CA ASP A 684 -21.59 -26.99 2.49
C ASP A 684 -22.01 -25.54 2.16
N ASP A 685 -22.31 -24.76 3.19
CA ASP A 685 -22.69 -23.37 3.04
C ASP A 685 -21.64 -22.54 2.29
N GLY A 686 -22.13 -21.64 1.44
CA GLY A 686 -21.29 -20.65 0.78
C GLY A 686 -20.62 -19.74 1.81
N VAL A 687 -21.44 -18.96 2.51
CA VAL A 687 -21.01 -18.08 3.60
C VAL A 687 -21.94 -18.29 4.79
N GLU A 688 -21.39 -18.55 5.97
CA GLU A 688 -22.18 -18.66 7.20
C GLU A 688 -21.70 -17.66 8.26
N PHE A 689 -22.67 -17.01 8.90
CA PHE A 689 -22.45 -16.11 10.04
C PHE A 689 -22.89 -16.76 11.35
N PHE A 690 -21.93 -17.17 12.17
CA PHE A 690 -22.19 -17.68 13.52
C PHE A 690 -22.15 -16.53 14.54
N GLY A 691 -23.25 -15.81 14.69
CA GLY A 691 -23.35 -14.67 15.59
C GLY A 691 -22.44 -13.50 15.18
N GLY A 692 -22.17 -12.58 16.11
CA GLY A 692 -21.34 -11.40 15.85
C GLY A 692 -22.04 -10.26 15.10
N THR A 693 -21.26 -9.34 14.54
CA THR A 693 -21.70 -8.03 14.04
C THR A 693 -21.00 -7.57 12.77
N VAL A 694 -20.17 -8.42 12.16
CA VAL A 694 -19.48 -8.12 10.89
C VAL A 694 -20.47 -7.71 9.79
N ASN A 695 -20.08 -6.70 9.01
CA ASN A 695 -20.82 -6.25 7.83
C ASN A 695 -20.06 -6.69 6.57
N ALA A 696 -20.78 -6.96 5.48
CA ALA A 696 -20.17 -7.27 4.17
C ALA A 696 -20.80 -6.43 3.05
N LYS A 697 -19.98 -5.78 2.21
CA LYS A 697 -20.48 -4.80 1.23
C LYS A 697 -20.75 -5.37 -0.16
N HIS A 698 -20.02 -6.39 -0.60
CA HIS A 698 -20.30 -7.12 -1.85
C HIS A 698 -20.03 -8.60 -1.63
N VAL A 699 -21.07 -9.43 -1.78
CA VAL A 699 -21.02 -10.88 -1.53
C VAL A 699 -21.56 -11.62 -2.74
N VAL A 700 -20.80 -12.58 -3.26
CA VAL A 700 -21.21 -13.43 -4.37
C VAL A 700 -21.14 -14.89 -3.92
N VAL A 701 -22.23 -15.62 -4.07
CA VAL A 701 -22.23 -17.07 -3.85
C VAL A 701 -22.78 -17.75 -5.09
N THR A 702 -22.06 -18.76 -5.56
CA THR A 702 -22.39 -19.44 -6.81
C THR A 702 -22.27 -20.94 -6.63
N GLY A 703 -23.37 -21.66 -6.90
CA GLY A 703 -23.39 -23.13 -6.90
C GLY A 703 -23.05 -23.80 -5.57
N ALA A 704 -23.43 -23.22 -4.43
CA ALA A 704 -23.30 -23.91 -3.14
C ALA A 704 -24.20 -25.16 -3.11
N ASP A 705 -23.66 -26.26 -2.58
CA ASP A 705 -24.36 -27.53 -2.43
C ASP A 705 -25.27 -27.56 -1.20
N ASP A 706 -25.08 -26.71 -0.20
CA ASP A 706 -26.06 -26.48 0.87
C ASP A 706 -26.64 -25.06 0.74
N ASP A 707 -26.60 -24.22 1.78
CA ASP A 707 -27.15 -22.88 1.74
C ASP A 707 -26.15 -21.85 1.21
N SER A 708 -26.64 -20.90 0.42
CA SER A 708 -25.73 -19.90 -0.14
C SER A 708 -25.26 -18.91 0.91
N ILE A 709 -26.19 -18.31 1.67
CA ILE A 709 -25.87 -17.48 2.84
C ILE A 709 -26.70 -17.96 4.03
N ASP A 710 -26.03 -18.48 5.04
CA ASP A 710 -26.62 -18.88 6.32
C ASP A 710 -26.27 -17.86 7.43
N TRP A 711 -27.17 -17.69 8.39
CA TRP A 711 -26.78 -17.17 9.68
C TRP A 711 -27.45 -17.88 10.85
N THR A 712 -26.72 -17.92 11.96
CA THR A 712 -27.19 -18.45 13.24
C THR A 712 -26.59 -17.69 14.42
N LYS A 713 -26.82 -18.19 15.64
CA LYS A 713 -26.26 -17.70 16.92
C LYS A 713 -26.43 -16.19 17.15
N GLY A 714 -27.47 -15.61 16.58
CA GLY A 714 -27.85 -14.23 16.83
C GLY A 714 -27.05 -13.19 16.04
N TRP A 715 -26.62 -13.45 14.81
CA TRP A 715 -25.88 -12.47 14.00
C TRP A 715 -26.68 -11.17 13.76
N ARG A 716 -26.00 -10.01 13.83
CA ARG A 716 -26.60 -8.66 13.76
C ARG A 716 -25.88 -7.75 12.76
N GLY A 717 -25.26 -8.34 11.74
CA GLY A 717 -24.53 -7.60 10.69
C GLY A 717 -25.43 -7.00 9.62
N MET A 718 -24.78 -6.37 8.65
CA MET A 718 -25.42 -5.76 7.49
C MET A 718 -24.75 -6.23 6.20
N VAL A 719 -25.55 -6.48 5.16
CA VAL A 719 -25.06 -6.84 3.83
C VAL A 719 -25.71 -5.94 2.77
N GLN A 720 -24.89 -5.32 1.93
CA GLN A 720 -25.34 -4.70 0.69
C GLN A 720 -24.83 -5.50 -0.51
N TYR A 721 -25.49 -5.42 -1.68
CA TYR A 721 -25.02 -6.02 -2.94
C TYR A 721 -24.65 -7.50 -2.84
N ALA A 722 -25.64 -8.36 -2.58
CA ALA A 722 -25.44 -9.81 -2.57
C ALA A 722 -25.99 -10.45 -3.86
N VAL A 723 -25.20 -11.29 -4.52
CA VAL A 723 -25.64 -12.09 -5.67
C VAL A 723 -25.49 -13.57 -5.33
N VAL A 724 -26.62 -14.27 -5.34
CA VAL A 724 -26.66 -15.73 -5.26
C VAL A 724 -27.15 -16.28 -6.58
N VAL A 725 -26.38 -17.20 -7.18
CA VAL A 725 -26.79 -17.93 -8.38
C VAL A 725 -26.53 -19.41 -8.18
N GLN A 726 -27.60 -20.21 -8.04
CA GLN A 726 -27.49 -21.65 -7.91
C GLN A 726 -27.07 -22.31 -9.23
N ASN A 727 -26.38 -23.43 -9.12
CA ASN A 727 -25.86 -24.17 -10.26
C ASN A 727 -26.71 -25.43 -10.51
N ALA A 728 -27.41 -25.48 -11.64
CA ALA A 728 -28.29 -26.60 -11.98
C ALA A 728 -27.57 -27.97 -12.09
N ASN A 729 -26.24 -27.97 -12.19
CA ASN A 729 -25.43 -29.18 -12.24
C ASN A 729 -25.03 -29.69 -10.85
N GLN A 730 -25.32 -28.94 -9.79
CA GLN A 730 -25.19 -29.39 -8.42
C GLN A 730 -26.46 -30.12 -7.98
N SER A 731 -26.28 -31.28 -7.35
CA SER A 731 -27.40 -32.16 -6.98
C SER A 731 -27.84 -32.03 -5.53
N ALA A 732 -27.06 -31.33 -4.71
CA ALA A 732 -27.33 -31.16 -3.28
C ALA A 732 -27.88 -29.77 -2.93
N SER A 733 -27.68 -28.75 -3.78
CA SER A 733 -27.99 -27.34 -3.47
C SER A 733 -29.32 -27.15 -2.74
N ASP A 734 -29.30 -26.43 -1.61
CA ASP A 734 -30.50 -26.15 -0.82
C ASP A 734 -30.98 -24.71 -1.06
N ARG A 735 -30.69 -23.75 -0.18
CA ARG A 735 -31.37 -22.44 -0.18
C ARG A 735 -30.52 -21.29 -0.67
N GLY A 736 -31.21 -20.21 -1.01
CA GLY A 736 -30.57 -18.91 -1.20
C GLY A 736 -30.13 -18.33 0.13
N PHE A 737 -31.08 -18.17 1.06
CA PHE A 737 -30.83 -17.84 2.46
C PHE A 737 -31.41 -18.92 3.38
N GLU A 738 -30.63 -19.29 4.40
CA GLU A 738 -31.13 -19.91 5.63
C GLU A 738 -30.88 -18.96 6.80
N GLY A 739 -31.87 -18.77 7.66
CA GLY A 739 -31.79 -17.79 8.73
C GLY A 739 -32.32 -18.28 10.06
N ASP A 740 -31.41 -18.50 11.00
CA ASP A 740 -31.68 -18.93 12.37
C ASP A 740 -31.37 -17.83 13.39
N ASN A 741 -32.15 -17.79 14.49
CA ASN A 741 -31.65 -17.15 15.71
C ASN A 741 -30.80 -18.14 16.53
N ASN A 742 -31.40 -19.27 16.89
CA ASN A 742 -30.76 -20.38 17.59
C ASN A 742 -31.68 -21.62 17.57
N GLY A 743 -31.29 -22.68 16.87
CA GLY A 743 -32.13 -23.88 16.68
C GLY A 743 -32.51 -24.65 17.96
N SER A 744 -31.88 -24.39 19.11
CA SER A 744 -32.22 -25.03 20.39
C SER A 744 -32.96 -24.10 21.37
N ALA A 745 -32.91 -22.80 21.12
CA ALA A 745 -33.42 -21.76 22.00
C ALA A 745 -33.84 -20.54 21.17
N ASN A 746 -34.96 -20.64 20.45
CA ASN A 746 -35.40 -19.68 19.43
C ASN A 746 -35.55 -18.22 19.95
N ASP A 747 -35.67 -18.03 21.27
CA ASP A 747 -35.72 -16.71 21.93
C ASP A 747 -34.40 -16.26 22.56
N ALA A 748 -33.28 -16.92 22.24
CA ALA A 748 -31.96 -16.58 22.76
C ALA A 748 -31.58 -15.14 22.41
N ALA A 749 -31.03 -14.43 23.40
CA ALA A 749 -30.51 -13.08 23.24
C ALA A 749 -28.97 -13.11 23.14
N PRO A 750 -28.35 -12.21 22.35
CA PRO A 750 -28.99 -11.30 21.40
C PRO A 750 -29.69 -12.07 20.25
N ARG A 751 -30.86 -11.57 19.82
CA ARG A 751 -31.61 -12.15 18.71
C ARG A 751 -30.93 -11.80 17.37
N ALA A 752 -30.93 -12.74 16.43
CA ALA A 752 -30.50 -12.47 15.05
C ALA A 752 -31.35 -11.36 14.45
N GLN A 753 -30.71 -10.34 13.89
CA GLN A 753 -31.32 -9.16 13.29
C GLN A 753 -30.50 -8.63 12.10
N PRO A 754 -30.12 -9.46 11.13
CA PRO A 754 -29.37 -8.95 9.98
C PRO A 754 -30.19 -7.95 9.15
N ILE A 755 -29.48 -7.05 8.48
CA ILE A 755 -30.07 -6.11 7.52
C ILE A 755 -29.46 -6.35 6.15
N PHE A 756 -30.27 -6.79 5.20
CA PHE A 756 -29.90 -7.00 3.81
C PHE A 756 -30.46 -5.89 2.91
N SER A 757 -29.66 -5.41 1.96
CA SER A 757 -30.13 -4.52 0.91
C SER A 757 -29.50 -4.81 -0.46
N ASN A 758 -30.28 -4.65 -1.53
CA ASN A 758 -29.81 -4.83 -2.91
C ASN A 758 -29.29 -6.25 -3.14
N VAL A 759 -30.20 -7.21 -3.08
CA VAL A 759 -29.88 -8.65 -3.19
C VAL A 759 -30.56 -9.25 -4.41
N THR A 760 -29.83 -10.05 -5.18
CA THR A 760 -30.36 -10.86 -6.27
C THR A 760 -30.17 -12.34 -5.94
N LEU A 761 -31.26 -13.08 -5.76
CA LEU A 761 -31.26 -14.54 -5.54
C LEU A 761 -31.82 -15.24 -6.78
N VAL A 762 -31.04 -16.14 -7.38
CA VAL A 762 -31.42 -16.88 -8.58
C VAL A 762 -31.25 -18.37 -8.32
N GLY A 763 -32.36 -19.09 -8.25
CA GLY A 763 -32.36 -20.54 -8.13
C GLY A 763 -32.07 -21.25 -9.46
N ALA A 764 -32.09 -22.58 -9.40
CA ALA A 764 -31.89 -23.45 -10.55
C ALA A 764 -33.14 -24.30 -10.84
N GLU A 765 -34.26 -23.65 -11.20
CA GLU A 765 -35.58 -24.29 -11.43
C GLU A 765 -35.57 -25.55 -12.32
N ASP A 766 -34.65 -25.63 -13.29
CA ASP A 766 -34.48 -26.78 -14.20
C ASP A 766 -33.45 -27.84 -13.71
N GLY A 767 -32.86 -27.65 -12.53
CA GLY A 767 -31.76 -28.45 -11.95
C GLY A 767 -32.19 -29.59 -11.01
N ALA A 768 -31.20 -30.33 -10.49
CA ALA A 768 -31.43 -31.46 -9.57
C ALA A 768 -31.54 -31.05 -8.09
N GLY A 769 -31.10 -29.85 -7.72
CA GLY A 769 -31.27 -29.22 -6.40
C GLY A 769 -31.68 -27.75 -6.53
N GLY A 770 -31.97 -27.09 -5.40
CA GLY A 770 -32.26 -25.67 -5.27
C GLY A 770 -33.71 -25.44 -4.82
N ASP A 771 -33.99 -25.72 -3.55
CA ASP A 771 -35.35 -25.95 -3.05
C ASP A 771 -36.05 -24.60 -2.80
N THR A 772 -35.52 -23.74 -1.91
CA THR A 772 -36.20 -22.49 -1.50
C THR A 772 -35.32 -21.25 -1.55
N GLY A 773 -35.87 -20.11 -1.98
CA GLY A 773 -35.14 -18.85 -2.08
C GLY A 773 -34.68 -18.29 -0.73
N MET A 774 -35.58 -18.22 0.24
CA MET A 774 -35.28 -17.73 1.60
C MET A 774 -36.08 -18.55 2.61
N VAL A 775 -35.41 -19.20 3.55
CA VAL A 775 -36.03 -19.83 4.72
C VAL A 775 -35.63 -19.05 5.97
N LEU A 776 -36.62 -18.51 6.68
CA LEU A 776 -36.42 -17.76 7.93
C LEU A 776 -37.06 -18.52 9.08
N ARG A 777 -36.25 -19.12 9.97
CA ARG A 777 -36.70 -20.08 10.97
C ARG A 777 -36.05 -19.90 12.33
N ALA A 778 -36.31 -20.81 13.27
CA ALA A 778 -35.70 -20.86 14.60
C ALA A 778 -35.73 -19.52 15.39
N GLY A 779 -36.77 -18.70 15.20
CA GLY A 779 -36.94 -17.41 15.87
C GLY A 779 -36.07 -16.27 15.31
N THR A 780 -35.52 -16.38 14.11
CA THR A 780 -34.81 -15.25 13.49
C THR A 780 -35.71 -14.02 13.33
N GLY A 781 -35.12 -12.83 13.37
CA GLY A 781 -35.71 -11.65 12.74
C GLY A 781 -34.76 -11.13 11.68
N ALA A 782 -35.23 -10.25 10.79
CA ALA A 782 -34.44 -9.75 9.68
C ALA A 782 -35.05 -8.47 9.09
N LYS A 783 -34.22 -7.61 8.50
CA LYS A 783 -34.67 -6.49 7.67
C LYS A 783 -34.15 -6.66 6.25
N ILE A 784 -35.05 -6.97 5.32
CA ILE A 784 -34.70 -7.24 3.93
C ILE A 784 -35.28 -6.12 3.06
N MET A 785 -34.41 -5.47 2.29
CA MET A 785 -34.79 -4.34 1.44
C MET A 785 -34.28 -4.55 0.02
N ASN A 786 -35.03 -4.10 -0.99
CA ASN A 786 -34.53 -4.03 -2.36
C ASN A 786 -34.02 -5.40 -2.88
N LEU A 787 -34.76 -6.47 -2.62
CA LEU A 787 -34.38 -7.84 -2.99
C LEU A 787 -35.20 -8.32 -4.20
N THR A 788 -34.58 -9.10 -5.09
CA THR A 788 -35.28 -9.90 -6.09
C THR A 788 -34.91 -11.37 -5.93
N ALA A 789 -35.92 -12.26 -5.91
CA ALA A 789 -35.74 -13.71 -5.89
C ALA A 789 -36.49 -14.33 -7.08
N ALA A 790 -35.83 -15.22 -7.81
CA ALA A 790 -36.41 -15.82 -9.02
C ALA A 790 -35.92 -17.26 -9.24
N ASN A 791 -36.74 -18.05 -9.94
CA ASN A 791 -36.39 -19.37 -10.46
C ASN A 791 -35.94 -20.38 -9.38
N TRP A 792 -36.51 -20.30 -8.18
CA TRP A 792 -36.38 -21.35 -7.16
C TRP A 792 -37.42 -22.44 -7.38
N ARG A 793 -37.04 -23.69 -7.15
CA ARG A 793 -37.81 -24.86 -7.58
C ARG A 793 -39.10 -25.02 -6.77
N ASP A 794 -39.01 -24.89 -5.46
CA ASP A 794 -40.13 -25.14 -4.56
C ASP A 794 -40.85 -23.81 -4.29
N ASP A 795 -40.16 -22.85 -3.68
CA ASP A 795 -40.70 -21.52 -3.43
C ASP A 795 -39.64 -20.41 -3.27
N CYS A 796 -40.07 -19.15 -3.25
CA CYS A 796 -39.18 -17.99 -3.08
C CYS A 796 -38.99 -17.60 -1.60
N LEU A 797 -39.95 -17.93 -0.72
CA LEU A 797 -39.98 -17.46 0.66
C LEU A 797 -40.79 -18.41 1.54
N ASP A 798 -40.10 -18.87 2.57
CA ASP A 798 -40.64 -19.64 3.68
C ASP A 798 -40.31 -18.95 5.03
N ILE A 799 -41.29 -18.87 5.93
CA ILE A 799 -41.11 -18.46 7.32
C ILE A 799 -41.49 -19.64 8.19
N ASP A 800 -40.51 -20.49 8.47
CA ASP A 800 -40.71 -21.75 9.18
C ASP A 800 -40.65 -21.59 10.71
N ASP A 801 -41.19 -22.58 11.40
CA ASP A 801 -41.45 -22.69 12.83
C ASP A 801 -42.46 -21.67 13.38
N ALA A 802 -43.41 -22.20 14.15
CA ALA A 802 -44.40 -21.40 14.89
C ALA A 802 -43.82 -20.24 15.74
N SER A 803 -42.58 -20.36 16.24
CA SER A 803 -41.93 -19.28 17.00
C SER A 803 -41.54 -18.09 16.12
N THR A 804 -40.98 -18.36 14.93
CA THR A 804 -40.53 -17.31 14.01
C THR A 804 -41.74 -16.59 13.45
N TYR A 805 -42.73 -17.38 13.01
CA TYR A 805 -43.99 -16.84 12.52
C TYR A 805 -44.69 -15.97 13.59
N ALA A 806 -44.74 -16.40 14.86
CA ALA A 806 -45.33 -15.60 15.93
C ALA A 806 -44.56 -14.32 16.25
N ALA A 807 -43.24 -14.31 16.08
CA ALA A 807 -42.37 -13.17 16.37
C ALA A 807 -42.24 -12.18 15.20
N ARG A 808 -42.67 -12.54 13.98
CA ARG A 808 -42.42 -11.78 12.75
C ARG A 808 -42.87 -10.30 12.79
N ASP A 809 -43.97 -9.99 13.48
CA ASP A 809 -44.50 -8.63 13.56
C ASP A 809 -44.05 -7.86 14.82
N THR A 810 -43.10 -8.41 15.58
CA THR A 810 -42.51 -7.75 16.75
C THR A 810 -41.45 -6.73 16.34
N ALA A 811 -40.95 -5.93 17.30
CA ALA A 811 -39.89 -4.96 17.03
C ALA A 811 -38.56 -5.62 16.60
N GLU A 812 -38.35 -6.87 17.01
CA GLU A 812 -37.21 -7.73 16.63
C GLU A 812 -37.68 -8.82 15.65
N GLY A 813 -38.74 -8.55 14.86
CA GLY A 813 -39.31 -9.48 13.90
C GLY A 813 -38.68 -9.37 12.51
N ILE A 814 -39.48 -9.69 11.48
CA ILE A 814 -39.08 -9.67 10.08
C ILE A 814 -39.75 -8.47 9.40
N THR A 815 -38.97 -7.69 8.65
CA THR A 815 -39.49 -6.62 7.79
C THR A 815 -38.94 -6.79 6.38
N MET A 816 -39.84 -6.82 5.40
CA MET A 816 -39.49 -6.86 3.98
C MET A 816 -40.04 -5.63 3.28
N THR A 817 -39.19 -4.87 2.58
CA THR A 817 -39.66 -3.72 1.78
C THR A 817 -39.02 -3.68 0.42
N SER A 818 -39.80 -3.35 -0.60
CA SER A 818 -39.31 -3.31 -1.99
C SER A 818 -38.71 -4.66 -2.42
N VAL A 819 -39.37 -5.76 -2.06
CA VAL A 819 -38.98 -7.13 -2.43
C VAL A 819 -39.84 -7.64 -3.59
N TYR A 820 -39.21 -8.26 -4.58
CA TYR A 820 -39.85 -8.84 -5.75
C TYR A 820 -39.62 -10.36 -5.79
N LEU A 821 -40.70 -11.13 -5.70
CA LEU A 821 -40.65 -12.59 -5.78
C LEU A 821 -41.19 -13.05 -7.13
N ALA A 822 -40.42 -13.89 -7.82
CA ALA A 822 -40.71 -14.32 -9.18
C ALA A 822 -40.39 -15.81 -9.39
N CYS A 823 -40.86 -16.63 -8.45
CA CYS A 823 -40.81 -18.09 -8.51
C CYS A 823 -42.15 -18.66 -9.01
N THR A 824 -42.13 -19.93 -9.45
CA THR A 824 -43.36 -20.63 -9.88
C THR A 824 -44.38 -20.72 -8.73
N ASN A 825 -43.92 -21.05 -7.52
CA ASN A 825 -44.63 -20.74 -6.28
C ASN A 825 -43.80 -19.72 -5.52
N ASN A 826 -44.42 -18.66 -4.97
CA ASN A 826 -43.65 -17.63 -4.27
C ASN A 826 -43.55 -17.86 -2.76
N PHE A 827 -44.43 -18.69 -2.20
CA PHE A 827 -44.57 -18.87 -0.76
C PHE A 827 -44.84 -20.35 -0.48
N ASP A 828 -44.19 -20.91 0.53
CA ASP A 828 -44.66 -22.16 1.14
C ASP A 828 -45.93 -21.90 1.97
N ASP A 829 -46.89 -22.82 1.91
CA ASP A 829 -48.21 -22.75 2.56
C ASP A 829 -48.40 -23.80 3.67
N GLY A 830 -47.30 -24.08 4.37
CA GLY A 830 -47.26 -24.93 5.55
C GLY A 830 -48.29 -24.56 6.61
N SER A 831 -48.67 -25.54 7.43
CA SER A 831 -49.73 -25.34 8.44
C SER A 831 -49.36 -24.36 9.56
N GLU A 832 -48.10 -23.93 9.62
CA GLU A 832 -47.52 -23.10 10.66
C GLU A 832 -47.43 -21.61 10.23
N ASP A 833 -47.63 -21.31 8.93
CA ASP A 833 -47.18 -20.05 8.31
C ASP A 833 -48.35 -19.11 7.92
N GLY A 834 -49.57 -19.51 8.30
CA GLY A 834 -50.79 -18.74 8.08
C GLY A 834 -51.01 -18.31 6.62
N ASP A 835 -51.11 -17.00 6.37
CA ASP A 835 -51.31 -16.44 5.02
C ASP A 835 -50.10 -15.55 4.70
N LEU A 836 -49.01 -16.20 4.33
CA LEU A 836 -47.70 -15.57 4.10
C LEU A 836 -47.74 -14.60 2.92
N GLU A 837 -48.49 -14.93 1.86
CA GLU A 837 -48.72 -14.05 0.70
C GLU A 837 -49.38 -12.74 1.14
N ALA A 838 -50.47 -12.80 1.90
CA ALA A 838 -51.16 -11.59 2.36
C ALA A 838 -50.30 -10.75 3.30
N TRP A 839 -49.50 -11.38 4.16
CA TRP A 839 -48.55 -10.69 5.03
C TRP A 839 -47.47 -9.98 4.19
N PHE A 840 -46.85 -10.67 3.25
CA PHE A 840 -45.79 -10.15 2.39
C PHE A 840 -46.27 -8.97 1.53
N LEU A 841 -47.41 -9.13 0.84
CA LEU A 841 -48.00 -8.09 -0.01
C LEU A 841 -48.58 -6.91 0.78
N GLY A 842 -48.80 -7.09 2.09
CA GLY A 842 -49.21 -6.01 3.00
C GLY A 842 -48.07 -5.06 3.37
N GLN A 843 -46.81 -5.48 3.16
CA GLN A 843 -45.63 -4.65 3.42
C GLN A 843 -45.37 -3.64 2.29
N ALA A 844 -44.54 -2.63 2.57
CA ALA A 844 -44.31 -1.53 1.63
C ALA A 844 -43.54 -1.98 0.37
N ASN A 845 -44.09 -1.65 -0.80
CA ASN A 845 -43.48 -1.84 -2.12
C ASN A 845 -43.19 -3.29 -2.54
N ASN A 846 -43.65 -4.28 -1.77
CA ASN A 846 -43.49 -5.68 -2.12
C ASN A 846 -44.41 -6.05 -3.29
N SER A 847 -43.94 -6.94 -4.15
CA SER A 847 -44.73 -7.45 -5.28
C SER A 847 -44.27 -8.83 -5.72
N VAL A 848 -45.14 -9.52 -6.45
CA VAL A 848 -44.87 -10.83 -7.06
C VAL A 848 -45.07 -10.75 -8.57
N GLY A 849 -44.37 -11.59 -9.34
CA GLY A 849 -44.52 -11.60 -10.79
C GLY A 849 -43.68 -12.64 -11.52
N VAL A 850 -43.24 -12.29 -12.72
CA VAL A 850 -42.35 -13.11 -13.55
C VAL A 850 -41.02 -12.41 -13.67
N SER A 851 -39.93 -13.15 -13.54
CA SER A 851 -38.59 -12.57 -13.63
C SER A 851 -38.30 -12.15 -15.06
N THR A 852 -37.67 -10.99 -15.21
CA THR A 852 -37.04 -10.56 -16.46
C THR A 852 -35.54 -10.37 -16.32
N LEU A 853 -34.95 -10.92 -15.24
CA LEU A 853 -33.50 -10.92 -15.06
C LEU A 853 -32.80 -11.36 -16.34
N ALA A 854 -31.73 -10.66 -16.66
CA ALA A 854 -30.97 -10.85 -17.88
C ALA A 854 -29.52 -11.19 -17.55
N ALA A 855 -28.89 -11.90 -18.47
CA ALA A 855 -27.45 -12.06 -18.43
C ALA A 855 -26.75 -10.75 -18.82
N PRO A 856 -25.57 -10.44 -18.25
CA PRO A 856 -24.73 -9.37 -18.76
C PRO A 856 -24.37 -9.62 -20.24
N ASN A 857 -24.00 -8.55 -20.94
CA ASN A 857 -23.49 -8.67 -22.31
C ASN A 857 -22.29 -9.65 -22.36
N GLY A 858 -22.46 -10.77 -23.07
CA GLY A 858 -21.43 -11.79 -23.22
C GLY A 858 -21.41 -12.88 -22.16
N GLY A 859 -22.18 -12.77 -21.07
CA GLY A 859 -22.29 -13.80 -20.04
C GLY A 859 -23.48 -14.73 -20.25
N SER A 860 -23.50 -15.83 -19.51
CA SER A 860 -24.51 -16.89 -19.64
C SER A 860 -25.54 -16.95 -18.51
N ARG A 861 -25.30 -16.28 -17.37
CA ARG A 861 -26.13 -16.35 -16.16
C ARG A 861 -26.95 -15.07 -15.96
N ALA A 862 -28.24 -15.22 -15.64
CA ALA A 862 -29.17 -14.10 -15.53
C ALA A 862 -29.26 -13.57 -14.08
N TYR A 863 -28.62 -12.42 -13.82
CA TYR A 863 -28.61 -11.79 -12.49
C TYR A 863 -28.73 -10.26 -12.52
N ILE A 864 -28.80 -9.67 -13.73
CA ILE A 864 -28.98 -8.23 -13.92
C ILE A 864 -30.46 -7.92 -14.05
N ASN A 865 -30.91 -6.83 -13.43
CA ASN A 865 -32.31 -6.41 -13.53
C ASN A 865 -32.81 -6.29 -14.97
N GLY A 866 -33.98 -6.88 -15.21
CA GLY A 866 -34.78 -6.65 -16.39
C GLY A 866 -35.82 -5.55 -16.20
N ALA A 867 -36.80 -5.53 -17.09
CA ALA A 867 -37.87 -4.53 -17.09
C ALA A 867 -38.78 -4.63 -15.84
N ASN A 868 -39.06 -5.85 -15.37
CA ASN A 868 -39.94 -6.08 -14.23
C ASN A 868 -39.27 -5.72 -12.91
N GLU A 869 -38.02 -6.16 -12.70
CA GLU A 869 -37.24 -5.81 -11.51
C GLU A 869 -37.01 -4.29 -11.45
N THR A 870 -36.73 -3.66 -12.58
CA THR A 870 -36.56 -2.19 -12.68
C THR A 870 -37.83 -1.41 -12.37
N ALA A 871 -39.01 -2.00 -12.54
CA ALA A 871 -40.29 -1.33 -12.30
C ALA A 871 -40.69 -1.26 -10.82
N VAL A 872 -40.01 -2.01 -9.95
CA VAL A 872 -40.31 -2.07 -8.51
C VAL A 872 -39.89 -0.76 -7.84
N SER A 873 -40.78 -0.21 -7.01
CA SER A 873 -40.48 0.95 -6.19
C SER A 873 -39.38 0.62 -5.18
N VAL A 874 -38.40 1.50 -5.02
CA VAL A 874 -37.17 1.24 -4.26
C VAL A 874 -37.24 1.88 -2.88
N THR A 875 -36.75 1.19 -1.86
CA THR A 875 -36.49 1.73 -0.52
C THR A 875 -35.09 2.35 -0.52
N ASN A 876 -34.90 3.55 0.04
CA ASN A 876 -33.54 4.10 0.21
C ASN A 876 -32.87 3.47 1.44
N PRO A 877 -31.89 2.55 1.28
CA PRO A 877 -31.31 1.86 2.42
C PRO A 877 -30.37 2.76 3.24
N ALA A 878 -29.77 3.78 2.63
CA ALA A 878 -28.94 4.78 3.32
C ALA A 878 -29.73 5.58 4.38
N ALA A 879 -31.06 5.63 4.27
CA ALA A 879 -31.93 6.24 5.27
C ALA A 879 -32.16 5.33 6.49
N VAL A 880 -31.87 4.03 6.38
CA VAL A 880 -31.98 3.05 7.47
C VAL A 880 -30.68 2.97 8.26
N ASN A 881 -29.53 2.93 7.56
CA ASN A 881 -28.20 2.94 8.16
C ASN A 881 -27.18 3.53 7.18
N SER A 882 -26.20 4.29 7.67
CA SER A 882 -25.14 4.91 6.86
C SER A 882 -24.17 3.92 6.23
N PHE A 883 -24.18 2.65 6.66
CA PHE A 883 -23.45 1.57 5.99
C PHE A 883 -23.92 1.38 4.54
N PHE A 884 -25.19 1.64 4.24
CA PHE A 884 -25.74 1.41 2.91
C PHE A 884 -25.55 2.60 1.98
N ASP A 885 -25.17 2.32 0.73
CA ASP A 885 -25.16 3.27 -0.37
C ASP A 885 -26.58 3.64 -0.78
N SER A 886 -26.74 4.87 -1.27
CA SER A 886 -27.99 5.32 -1.86
C SER A 886 -28.17 4.73 -3.26
N VAL A 887 -29.22 3.92 -3.44
CA VAL A 887 -29.56 3.29 -4.72
C VAL A 887 -30.94 3.71 -5.21
N ASN A 888 -31.18 3.52 -6.51
CA ASN A 888 -32.48 3.74 -7.16
C ASN A 888 -32.99 2.51 -7.92
N TYR A 889 -32.60 1.32 -7.47
CA TYR A 889 -33.01 0.03 -8.03
C TYR A 889 -33.09 -1.03 -6.91
N ILE A 890 -33.92 -2.06 -7.11
CA ILE A 890 -33.87 -3.31 -6.32
C ILE A 890 -32.86 -4.28 -6.93
N GLY A 891 -32.52 -5.38 -6.26
CA GLY A 891 -31.49 -6.31 -6.75
C GLY A 891 -30.08 -5.75 -6.61
N ALA A 892 -29.08 -6.62 -6.78
CA ALA A 892 -27.67 -6.28 -6.59
C ALA A 892 -27.02 -5.61 -7.80
N VAL A 893 -27.52 -5.88 -9.02
CA VAL A 893 -26.93 -5.38 -10.26
C VAL A 893 -27.99 -4.73 -11.15
N LYS A 894 -27.94 -3.40 -11.25
CA LYS A 894 -28.95 -2.60 -11.98
C LYS A 894 -28.99 -2.89 -13.48
N ASN A 895 -27.82 -2.95 -14.10
CA ASN A 895 -27.66 -3.09 -15.56
C ASN A 895 -26.19 -3.46 -15.87
N SER A 896 -25.89 -3.78 -17.13
CA SER A 896 -24.52 -4.17 -17.52
C SER A 896 -23.46 -3.10 -17.29
N ALA A 897 -23.80 -1.82 -17.24
CA ALA A 897 -22.83 -0.75 -16.98
C ALA A 897 -22.48 -0.61 -15.49
N GLY A 898 -23.35 -1.09 -14.59
CA GLY A 898 -23.10 -1.17 -13.15
C GLY A 898 -22.73 -2.58 -12.68
N ASN A 899 -22.23 -3.44 -13.57
CA ASN A 899 -21.87 -4.80 -13.23
C ASN A 899 -20.51 -4.85 -12.52
N TRP A 900 -20.55 -4.79 -11.19
CA TRP A 900 -19.37 -4.83 -10.32
C TRP A 900 -18.75 -6.24 -10.17
N LEU A 901 -19.36 -7.28 -10.75
CA LEU A 901 -18.84 -8.65 -10.71
C LEU A 901 -17.72 -8.87 -11.74
N GLN A 902 -17.54 -7.97 -12.71
CA GLN A 902 -16.60 -8.16 -13.82
C GLN A 902 -15.13 -8.09 -13.35
N GLY A 903 -14.30 -8.96 -13.91
CA GLY A 903 -12.85 -8.98 -13.72
C GLY A 903 -12.36 -9.99 -12.69
N TRP A 904 -13.10 -10.18 -11.59
CA TRP A 904 -12.60 -10.93 -10.44
C TRP A 904 -13.42 -12.17 -10.09
N THR A 905 -14.71 -12.20 -10.43
CA THR A 905 -15.54 -13.37 -10.15
C THR A 905 -15.30 -14.49 -11.15
N VAL A 906 -15.48 -15.73 -10.70
CA VAL A 906 -15.40 -16.95 -11.51
C VAL A 906 -16.80 -17.49 -11.84
N TRP A 907 -16.95 -18.20 -12.96
CA TRP A 907 -18.17 -18.90 -13.42
C TRP A 907 -19.37 -18.01 -13.80
N ILE A 908 -19.64 -16.93 -13.06
CA ILE A 908 -20.83 -16.10 -13.22
C ILE A 908 -20.80 -15.20 -14.48
N ASN A 909 -19.61 -14.91 -15.00
CA ASN A 909 -19.39 -14.05 -16.18
C ASN A 909 -18.95 -14.82 -17.43
N ASP A 910 -18.79 -16.14 -17.34
CA ASP A 910 -18.24 -17.02 -18.39
C ASP A 910 -19.31 -17.56 -19.36
#